data_AF-A0A1F2Y765-F1
#
_entry.id   AF-A0A1F2Y765-F1
#
_cell.length_a   1.000
_cell.length_b   1.000
_cell.length_c   1.000
_cell.angle_alpha   90.00
_cell.angle_beta   90.00
_cell.angle_gamma   90.00
#
_symmetry.space_group_name_H-M   'P 1'
#
loop_
_entity.id
_entity.type
_entity.pdbx_description
1 polymer ?
#
loop_
_entity_poly.entity_id
_entity_poly.type
_entity_poly.pdbx_seq_one_letter_code
_entity_poly.pdbx_strand_id
1 'polypeptide(L)'
;MVRALSGKRVFITGFTGFLGQAAAERLLLDFPHTQLVLLVRPQHGSSGRERAESILARPAFNVLREKLGYEGLLALVDERVEVVEGDFSEGEPLELPADLDVVMHCAATVSFDPPIDEGFQTNLLGAVNLYESVLRGGRTPHLLHVSTAYVAGNRKGVIPEATLDHRVDWRTEAELAMKARVDVEAASRKPEMLDRFMEKARKEHGRAGPQTVADDAEERRRSWVTKRLINYGRARAQTLGWPDNYTFTKAMGERAVEELAAEHGAPLSIVRPSIIESSLHHPFPGWIEGFKMADPIILAYGRGAIPEFPGIPEGIVDIIPADHVVNTMMAVAATPPSPEHPAYYHVSSGSRNPLQFKDLYRHVREYYQAHPLPMQGQGDVKVPEWVFPGNLKVERRLRNAERFVEAADKLVSHLPKSKKMRDLVGRVDRDRGRVEFIRRYSDLYGVYTEAEVIYTDDRLAELWGSLTKGDQAKFPFDVTEVDWRHYLVDVHCPAVTAGLRALSSKRAKPKVRIRERERLILALFDMEGTILPSNVVESYVWSRMADLPWDQWPSELVSVFSRIPSYLMADRRDRGEFLRTFFRRYEGASVEGIDRLVDEVVAEFMLQKVSAAAVRRIREHRQAGHRTVMITAAAEPFIRPLAPLFDVVIGAKLEVRDGLYTGYLAEPPLVGEARGAWLRRYAELEGADLKDSYAYADSHSDLALLRAVGNPVVVSPDAALLRVAKRRRWPIEDWGMSGGMPRVRFPKPVRR
;
A
#
# COMPACT_ATOMS: atom_id res chain seq x y z
N MET A 1 -24.98 35.78 2.13
CA MET A 1 -24.85 34.42 2.71
C MET A 1 -24.68 34.44 4.23
N VAL A 2 -23.72 35.18 4.78
CA VAL A 2 -23.41 35.20 6.23
C VAL A 2 -24.64 35.44 7.12
N ARG A 3 -25.51 36.39 6.73
CA ARG A 3 -26.75 36.68 7.46
C ARG A 3 -27.72 35.49 7.48
N ALA A 4 -27.80 34.70 6.40
CA ALA A 4 -28.74 33.58 6.27
C ALA A 4 -28.36 32.40 7.19
N LEU A 5 -27.05 32.17 7.37
CA LEU A 5 -26.53 31.12 8.25
C LEU A 5 -26.26 31.60 9.70
N SER A 6 -26.52 32.86 10.00
CA SER A 6 -26.32 33.40 11.35
C SER A 6 -27.27 32.74 12.36
N GLY A 7 -26.73 32.22 13.46
CA GLY A 7 -27.50 31.52 14.50
C GLY A 7 -27.96 30.12 14.12
N LYS A 8 -27.57 29.60 12.95
CA LYS A 8 -27.94 28.26 12.47
C LYS A 8 -27.04 27.18 13.06
N ARG A 9 -27.60 25.99 13.30
CA ARG A 9 -26.84 24.77 13.62
C ARG A 9 -26.62 23.94 12.36
N VAL A 10 -25.36 23.80 11.97
CA VAL A 10 -24.93 23.08 10.76
C VAL A 10 -24.26 21.78 11.15
N PHE A 11 -24.86 20.66 10.77
CA PHE A 11 -24.27 19.34 10.93
C PHE A 11 -23.39 18.98 9.73
N ILE A 12 -22.18 18.49 9.97
CA ILE A 12 -21.22 18.12 8.92
C ILE A 12 -20.75 16.69 9.14
N THR A 13 -20.97 15.85 8.12
CA THR A 13 -20.28 14.55 8.01
C THR A 13 -19.02 14.67 7.17
N GLY A 14 -18.09 13.74 7.35
CA GLY A 14 -16.85 13.74 6.56
C GLY A 14 -15.89 14.87 6.95
N PHE A 15 -16.05 15.44 8.15
CA PHE A 15 -15.16 16.49 8.70
C PHE A 15 -13.68 16.09 8.62
N THR A 16 -13.37 14.81 8.85
CA THR A 16 -12.00 14.30 8.80
C THR A 16 -11.43 14.17 7.38
N GLY A 17 -12.24 14.42 6.36
CA GLY A 17 -11.88 14.37 4.95
C GLY A 17 -11.65 15.76 4.35
N PHE A 18 -11.30 15.74 3.06
CA PHE A 18 -10.80 16.91 2.36
C PHE A 18 -11.79 18.08 2.28
N LEU A 19 -13.00 17.86 1.78
CA LEU A 19 -14.01 18.92 1.70
C LEU A 19 -14.57 19.30 3.07
N GLY A 20 -14.83 18.31 3.94
CA GLY A 20 -15.47 18.53 5.23
C GLY A 20 -14.66 19.44 6.14
N GLN A 21 -13.33 19.28 6.18
CA GLN A 21 -12.47 20.18 6.98
C GLN A 21 -12.45 21.61 6.42
N ALA A 22 -12.44 21.79 5.09
CA ALA A 22 -12.45 23.13 4.50
C ALA A 22 -13.80 23.82 4.65
N ALA A 23 -14.91 23.07 4.56
CA ALA A 23 -16.24 23.60 4.86
C ALA A 23 -16.35 24.02 6.33
N ALA A 24 -15.88 23.20 7.27
CA ALA A 24 -15.86 23.54 8.69
C ALA A 24 -14.97 24.76 8.98
N GLU A 25 -13.76 24.82 8.37
CA GLU A 25 -12.87 25.97 8.47
C GLU A 25 -13.55 27.24 7.96
N ARG A 26 -14.23 27.19 6.81
CA ARG A 26 -14.93 28.33 6.22
C ARG A 26 -16.06 28.83 7.14
N LEU A 27 -16.84 27.91 7.73
CA LEU A 27 -17.90 28.24 8.67
C LEU A 27 -17.37 28.85 9.98
N LEU A 28 -16.25 28.34 10.50
CA LEU A 28 -15.63 28.90 11.69
C LEU A 28 -15.05 30.30 11.43
N LEU A 29 -14.38 30.48 10.28
CA LEU A 29 -13.70 31.72 9.92
C LEU A 29 -14.66 32.86 9.55
N ASP A 30 -15.67 32.56 8.72
CA ASP A 30 -16.45 33.60 8.02
C ASP A 30 -17.90 33.74 8.48
N PHE A 31 -18.39 32.80 9.29
CA PHE A 31 -19.78 32.76 9.77
C PHE A 31 -19.80 32.74 11.31
N PRO A 32 -19.51 33.88 11.98
CA PRO A 32 -19.16 33.93 13.40
C PRO A 32 -20.26 33.44 14.36
N HIS A 33 -21.52 33.45 13.93
CA HIS A 33 -22.66 33.04 14.75
C HIS A 33 -23.22 31.66 14.38
N THR A 34 -22.57 30.93 13.47
CA THR A 34 -23.00 29.58 13.09
C THR A 34 -22.41 28.56 14.05
N GLN A 35 -23.26 27.65 14.53
CA GLN A 35 -22.90 26.54 15.41
C GLN A 35 -22.67 25.29 14.57
N LEU A 36 -21.64 24.51 14.89
CA LEU A 36 -21.28 23.30 14.15
C LEU A 36 -21.52 22.05 14.99
N VAL A 37 -22.03 21.01 14.32
CA VAL A 37 -22.08 19.66 14.87
C VAL A 37 -21.28 18.76 13.94
N LEU A 38 -20.17 18.21 14.41
CA LEU A 38 -19.23 17.44 13.60
C LEU A 38 -19.35 15.95 13.92
N LEU A 39 -19.62 15.13 12.90
CA LEU A 39 -19.53 13.69 13.03
C LEU A 39 -18.08 13.22 12.91
N VAL A 40 -17.57 12.55 13.94
CA VAL A 40 -16.19 12.05 14.00
C VAL A 40 -16.16 10.60 14.45
N ARG A 41 -15.61 9.72 13.61
CA ARG A 41 -15.38 8.32 14.01
C ARG A 41 -14.20 8.23 15.00
N PRO A 42 -14.33 7.58 16.17
CA PRO A 42 -13.20 7.39 17.08
C PRO A 42 -12.13 6.46 16.48
N GLN A 43 -10.90 6.51 17.00
CA GLN A 43 -9.82 5.58 16.63
C GLN A 43 -9.30 4.87 17.89
N HIS A 44 -8.66 3.70 17.73
CA HIS A 44 -8.12 2.95 18.87
C HIS A 44 -7.18 3.84 19.72
N GLY A 45 -7.62 4.16 20.94
CA GLY A 45 -6.87 4.98 21.88
C GLY A 45 -7.05 6.49 21.72
N SER A 46 -8.01 6.98 20.93
CA SER A 46 -8.33 8.41 20.86
C SER A 46 -9.84 8.66 20.68
N SER A 47 -10.38 9.59 21.47
CA SER A 47 -11.78 10.03 21.37
C SER A 47 -12.04 10.78 20.06
N GLY A 48 -13.31 10.88 19.65
CA GLY A 48 -13.71 11.71 18.51
C GLY A 48 -13.36 13.17 18.72
N ARG A 49 -13.45 13.68 19.96
CA ARG A 49 -13.03 15.05 20.31
C ARG A 49 -11.53 15.27 20.11
N GLU A 50 -10.69 14.40 20.66
CA GLU A 50 -9.23 14.45 20.47
C GLU A 50 -8.86 14.35 18.99
N ARG A 51 -9.55 13.47 18.26
CA ARG A 51 -9.37 13.35 16.81
C ARG A 51 -9.74 14.65 16.10
N ALA A 52 -10.83 15.31 16.49
CA ALA A 52 -11.24 16.58 15.93
C ALA A 52 -10.17 17.66 16.15
N GLU A 53 -9.64 17.76 17.37
CA GLU A 53 -8.55 18.69 17.71
C GLU A 53 -7.27 18.41 16.91
N SER A 54 -6.93 17.14 16.69
CA SER A 54 -5.78 16.79 15.85
C SER A 54 -5.92 17.27 14.39
N ILE A 55 -7.16 17.36 13.89
CA ILE A 55 -7.45 17.86 12.53
C ILE A 55 -7.32 19.38 12.49
N LEU A 56 -7.65 20.08 13.58
CA LEU A 56 -7.44 21.52 13.71
C LEU A 56 -5.97 21.93 13.66
N ALA A 57 -5.03 20.99 13.83
CA ALA A 57 -3.59 21.22 13.63
C ALA A 57 -3.14 21.10 12.17
N ARG A 58 -4.02 20.64 11.25
CA ARG A 58 -3.69 20.43 9.83
C ARG A 58 -3.61 21.76 9.06
N PRO A 59 -2.97 21.79 7.89
CA PRO A 59 -2.78 23.03 7.13
C PRO A 59 -4.08 23.77 6.76
N ALA A 60 -5.21 23.05 6.66
CA ALA A 60 -6.51 23.67 6.33
C ALA A 60 -6.85 24.84 7.26
N PHE A 61 -6.55 24.70 8.56
CA PHE A 61 -6.84 25.69 9.61
C PHE A 61 -5.70 26.68 9.85
N ASN A 62 -4.69 26.74 8.96
CA ASN A 62 -3.57 27.70 9.10
C ASN A 62 -4.08 29.13 9.27
N VAL A 63 -5.03 29.56 8.44
CA VAL A 63 -5.58 30.92 8.46
C VAL A 63 -6.20 31.25 9.83
N LEU A 64 -7.02 30.34 10.37
CA LEU A 64 -7.60 30.49 11.70
C LEU A 64 -6.53 30.50 12.81
N ARG A 65 -5.53 29.63 12.72
CA ARG A 65 -4.43 29.58 13.70
C ARG A 65 -3.58 30.84 13.69
N GLU A 66 -3.29 31.40 12.51
CA GLU A 66 -2.56 32.66 12.38
C GLU A 66 -3.35 33.84 12.95
N LYS A 67 -4.68 33.82 12.81
CA LYS A 67 -5.57 34.88 13.29
C LYS A 67 -5.84 34.84 14.80
N LEU A 68 -6.03 33.64 15.37
CA LEU A 68 -6.52 33.45 16.74
C LEU A 68 -5.46 32.88 17.70
N GLY A 69 -4.35 32.37 17.18
CA GLY A 69 -3.48 31.46 17.92
C GLY A 69 -4.12 30.08 18.11
N TYR A 70 -3.32 29.11 18.57
CA TYR A 70 -3.81 27.74 18.79
C TYR A 70 -4.81 27.66 19.95
N GLU A 71 -4.54 28.34 21.06
CA GLU A 71 -5.46 28.39 22.22
C GLU A 71 -6.77 29.09 21.87
N GLY A 72 -6.72 30.19 21.10
CA GLY A 72 -7.92 30.87 20.63
C GLY A 72 -8.77 30.02 19.68
N LEU A 73 -8.13 29.21 18.82
CA LEU A 73 -8.84 28.24 17.98
C LEU A 73 -9.52 27.15 18.81
N LEU A 74 -8.85 26.62 19.84
CA LEU A 74 -9.45 25.64 20.74
C LEU A 74 -10.66 26.23 21.48
N ALA A 75 -10.53 27.45 22.01
CA ALA A 75 -11.64 28.15 22.67
C ALA A 75 -12.83 28.38 21.71
N LEU A 76 -12.57 28.73 20.44
CA LEU A 76 -13.62 28.87 19.43
C LEU A 76 -14.35 27.54 19.19
N VAL A 77 -13.62 26.43 19.20
CA VAL A 77 -14.18 25.09 19.02
C VAL A 77 -14.96 24.64 20.25
N ASP A 78 -14.49 24.95 21.46
CA ASP A 78 -15.28 24.75 22.69
C ASP A 78 -16.60 25.51 22.68
N GLU A 79 -16.60 26.73 22.15
CA GLU A 79 -17.79 27.58 22.10
C GLU A 79 -18.78 27.16 21.00
N ARG A 80 -18.28 26.76 19.82
CA ARG A 80 -19.10 26.66 18.60
C ARG A 80 -19.20 25.28 17.99
N VAL A 81 -18.54 24.27 18.56
CA VAL A 81 -18.45 22.94 17.95
C VAL A 81 -18.85 21.85 18.94
N GLU A 82 -19.93 21.16 18.60
CA GLU A 82 -20.32 19.89 19.20
C GLU A 82 -19.74 18.74 18.39
N VAL A 83 -19.18 17.72 19.04
CA VAL A 83 -18.65 16.52 18.38
C VAL A 83 -19.55 15.34 18.69
N VAL A 84 -20.10 14.72 17.65
CA VAL A 84 -20.85 13.47 17.73
C VAL A 84 -19.95 12.32 17.30
N GLU A 85 -19.77 11.34 18.18
CA GLU A 85 -18.95 10.17 17.88
C GLU A 85 -19.77 9.08 17.20
N GLY A 86 -19.33 8.62 16.04
CA GLY A 86 -19.99 7.50 15.37
C GLY A 86 -19.67 7.35 13.89
N ASP A 87 -20.35 6.39 13.28
CA ASP A 87 -20.28 6.07 11.86
C ASP A 87 -21.68 5.61 11.38
N PHE A 88 -22.28 6.29 10.41
CA PHE A 88 -23.58 5.87 9.87
C PHE A 88 -23.49 4.65 8.95
N SER A 89 -22.28 4.28 8.53
CA SER A 89 -22.04 3.09 7.71
C SER A 89 -21.84 1.82 8.54
N GLU A 90 -21.69 1.88 9.87
CA GLU A 90 -21.50 0.69 10.70
C GLU A 90 -22.13 0.90 12.09
N GLY A 91 -22.82 -0.11 12.62
CA GLY A 91 -23.29 -0.11 14.01
C GLY A 91 -24.75 0.33 14.20
N GLU A 92 -25.08 0.71 15.44
CA GLU A 92 -26.42 1.13 15.83
C GLU A 92 -26.75 2.56 15.35
N PRO A 93 -28.04 2.89 15.13
CA PRO A 93 -28.44 4.24 14.75
C PRO A 93 -27.95 5.29 15.75
N LEU A 94 -27.31 6.34 15.25
CA LEU A 94 -26.84 7.44 16.08
C LEU A 94 -27.99 8.40 16.37
N GLU A 95 -28.09 8.84 17.63
CA GLU A 95 -28.94 9.95 18.02
C GLU A 95 -28.25 11.28 17.65
N LEU A 96 -29.00 12.14 16.96
CA LEU A 96 -28.53 13.46 16.55
C LEU A 96 -29.32 14.55 17.27
N PRO A 97 -28.74 15.76 17.46
CA PRO A 97 -29.48 16.90 17.97
C PRO A 97 -30.75 17.16 17.15
N ALA A 98 -31.89 17.39 17.82
CA ALA A 98 -33.17 17.60 17.14
C ALA A 98 -33.31 19.00 16.50
N ASP A 99 -32.42 19.94 16.83
CA ASP A 99 -32.49 21.35 16.45
C ASP A 99 -31.52 21.73 15.31
N LEU A 100 -31.16 20.77 14.46
CA LEU A 100 -30.38 21.03 13.25
C LEU A 100 -31.17 21.89 12.25
N ASP A 101 -30.49 22.86 11.65
CA ASP A 101 -31.04 23.69 10.57
C ASP A 101 -30.55 23.26 9.19
N VAL A 102 -29.29 22.81 9.10
CA VAL A 102 -28.65 22.41 7.84
C VAL A 102 -27.84 21.14 8.07
N VAL A 103 -27.94 20.18 7.16
CA VAL A 103 -27.17 18.93 7.15
C VAL A 103 -26.31 18.89 5.90
N MET A 104 -24.99 19.03 6.07
CA MET A 104 -24.00 18.90 5.00
C MET A 104 -23.40 17.49 5.00
N HIS A 105 -23.85 16.65 4.08
CA HIS A 105 -23.34 15.30 3.94
C HIS A 105 -22.16 15.23 2.95
N CYS A 106 -20.94 15.24 3.47
CA CYS A 106 -19.70 15.14 2.68
C CYS A 106 -18.97 13.79 2.83
N ALA A 107 -19.44 12.91 3.72
CA ALA A 107 -18.80 11.61 3.93
C ALA A 107 -19.05 10.68 2.73
N ALA A 108 -17.97 10.18 2.12
CA ALA A 108 -18.01 9.17 1.08
C ALA A 108 -16.66 8.48 0.91
N THR A 109 -16.70 7.26 0.38
CA THR A 109 -15.51 6.59 -0.12
C THR A 109 -15.23 7.06 -1.54
N VAL A 110 -14.12 7.77 -1.76
CA VAL A 110 -13.68 8.27 -3.08
C VAL A 110 -12.78 7.28 -3.85
N SER A 111 -12.79 6.00 -3.45
CA SER A 111 -12.19 4.94 -4.25
C SER A 111 -13.09 4.68 -5.45
N PHE A 112 -12.55 4.65 -6.67
CA PHE A 112 -13.31 4.39 -7.91
C PHE A 112 -13.95 3.00 -7.95
N ASP A 113 -13.22 2.00 -7.47
CA ASP A 113 -13.63 0.60 -7.45
C ASP A 113 -13.52 0.04 -6.03
N PRO A 114 -14.37 0.48 -5.09
CA PRO A 114 -14.50 -0.21 -3.82
C PRO A 114 -15.17 -1.57 -4.09
N PRO A 115 -14.89 -2.60 -3.27
CA PRO A 115 -15.75 -3.78 -3.19
C PRO A 115 -17.22 -3.39 -3.17
N ILE A 116 -18.08 -4.13 -3.89
CA ILE A 116 -19.48 -3.72 -4.09
C ILE A 116 -20.19 -3.42 -2.76
N ASP A 117 -20.05 -4.31 -1.79
CA ASP A 117 -20.64 -4.18 -0.46
C ASP A 117 -20.13 -2.94 0.27
N GLU A 118 -18.82 -2.68 0.27
CA GLU A 118 -18.23 -1.50 0.92
C GLU A 118 -18.73 -0.20 0.27
N GLY A 119 -18.84 -0.17 -1.07
CA GLY A 119 -19.38 0.98 -1.80
C GLY A 119 -20.83 1.28 -1.43
N PHE A 120 -21.69 0.25 -1.41
CA PHE A 120 -23.10 0.38 -1.03
C PHE A 120 -23.25 0.74 0.46
N GLN A 121 -22.46 0.15 1.34
CA GLN A 121 -22.50 0.41 2.77
C GLN A 121 -22.17 1.89 3.07
N THR A 122 -21.09 2.42 2.49
CA THR A 122 -20.68 3.80 2.78
C THR A 122 -21.49 4.85 2.03
N ASN A 123 -21.63 4.71 0.71
CA ASN A 123 -22.15 5.80 -0.14
C ASN A 123 -23.68 5.83 -0.25
N LEU A 124 -24.36 4.71 0.03
CA LEU A 124 -25.82 4.60 -0.01
C LEU A 124 -26.40 4.39 1.38
N LEU A 125 -26.12 3.25 2.02
CA LEU A 125 -26.75 2.90 3.30
C LEU A 125 -26.33 3.87 4.41
N GLY A 126 -25.07 4.32 4.43
CA GLY A 126 -24.62 5.36 5.35
C GLY A 126 -25.35 6.69 5.18
N ALA A 127 -25.69 7.08 3.95
CA ALA A 127 -26.49 8.27 3.69
C ALA A 127 -27.94 8.07 4.15
N VAL A 128 -28.55 6.93 3.81
CA VAL A 128 -29.91 6.56 4.24
C VAL A 128 -30.02 6.60 5.77
N ASN A 129 -29.13 5.92 6.48
CA ASN A 129 -29.11 5.89 7.93
C ASN A 129 -28.97 7.29 8.55
N LEU A 130 -28.10 8.13 7.98
CA LEU A 130 -27.94 9.52 8.41
C LEU A 130 -29.26 10.29 8.27
N TYR A 131 -29.85 10.29 7.07
CA TYR A 131 -31.04 11.11 6.81
C TYR A 131 -32.27 10.60 7.55
N GLU A 132 -32.43 9.28 7.70
CA GLU A 132 -33.46 8.73 8.58
C GLU A 132 -33.29 9.20 10.03
N SER A 133 -32.07 9.16 10.58
CA SER A 133 -31.79 9.67 11.94
C SER A 133 -32.12 11.16 12.07
N VAL A 134 -31.75 11.97 11.08
CA VAL A 134 -32.05 13.41 11.07
C VAL A 134 -33.55 13.66 11.01
N LEU A 135 -34.25 13.00 10.10
CA LEU A 135 -35.67 13.27 9.81
C LEU A 135 -36.61 12.72 10.89
N ARG A 136 -36.19 11.70 11.66
CA ARG A 136 -36.90 11.25 12.87
C ARG A 136 -36.98 12.33 13.97
N GLY A 137 -36.09 13.33 13.96
CA GLY A 137 -36.06 14.41 14.94
C GLY A 137 -37.25 15.38 14.88
N GLY A 138 -38.16 15.23 13.93
CA GLY A 138 -39.40 16.01 13.82
C GLY A 138 -39.25 17.42 13.23
N ARG A 139 -38.02 17.91 13.05
CA ARG A 139 -37.71 19.09 12.22
C ARG A 139 -37.26 18.66 10.83
N THR A 140 -37.47 19.53 9.85
CA THR A 140 -37.06 19.34 8.45
C THR A 140 -35.90 20.28 8.10
N PRO A 141 -34.64 19.94 8.44
CA PRO A 141 -33.49 20.75 8.07
C PRO A 141 -33.28 20.78 6.56
N HIS A 142 -32.55 21.77 6.08
CA HIS A 142 -32.06 21.78 4.69
C HIS A 142 -30.99 20.71 4.52
N LEU A 143 -31.25 19.74 3.66
CA LEU A 143 -30.35 18.64 3.33
C LEU A 143 -29.47 19.04 2.15
N LEU A 144 -28.16 19.13 2.38
CA LEU A 144 -27.14 19.33 1.35
C LEU A 144 -26.35 18.03 1.19
N HIS A 145 -26.62 17.32 0.10
CA HIS A 145 -25.96 16.05 -0.23
C HIS A 145 -24.83 16.27 -1.24
N VAL A 146 -23.58 15.93 -0.88
CA VAL A 146 -22.46 15.97 -1.81
C VAL A 146 -22.34 14.66 -2.58
N SER A 147 -22.58 14.74 -3.88
CA SER A 147 -22.48 13.65 -4.85
C SER A 147 -21.27 13.86 -5.78
N THR A 148 -21.40 13.58 -7.07
CA THR A 148 -20.35 13.75 -8.09
C THR A 148 -21.00 13.99 -9.45
N ALA A 149 -20.42 14.83 -10.32
CA ALA A 149 -20.94 15.04 -11.68
C ALA A 149 -21.03 13.72 -12.48
N TYR A 150 -20.16 12.77 -12.15
CA TYR A 150 -20.07 11.47 -12.82
C TYR A 150 -21.23 10.50 -12.52
N VAL A 151 -22.18 10.86 -11.64
CA VAL A 151 -23.42 10.06 -11.46
C VAL A 151 -24.28 9.97 -12.73
N ALA A 152 -24.02 10.83 -13.72
CA ALA A 152 -24.64 10.73 -15.04
C ALA A 152 -24.29 9.43 -15.80
N GLY A 153 -23.26 8.70 -15.35
CA GLY A 153 -22.84 7.43 -15.95
C GLY A 153 -22.23 7.60 -17.35
N ASN A 154 -22.35 6.57 -18.18
CA ASN A 154 -21.80 6.49 -19.55
C ASN A 154 -22.66 7.23 -20.59
N ARG A 155 -23.47 8.21 -20.17
CA ARG A 155 -24.23 9.06 -21.09
C ARG A 155 -23.25 9.85 -21.95
N LYS A 156 -23.72 10.33 -23.10
CA LYS A 156 -22.94 11.18 -24.01
C LYS A 156 -23.68 12.49 -24.26
N GLY A 157 -22.94 13.55 -24.51
CA GLY A 157 -23.47 14.87 -24.79
C GLY A 157 -23.68 15.71 -23.54
N VAL A 158 -24.67 16.61 -23.61
CA VAL A 158 -24.92 17.63 -22.61
C VAL A 158 -25.78 17.08 -21.47
N ILE A 159 -25.32 17.22 -20.23
CA ILE A 159 -26.00 16.75 -19.03
C ILE A 159 -26.51 17.95 -18.21
N PRO A 160 -27.84 18.13 -18.10
CA PRO A 160 -28.45 19.21 -17.34
C PRO A 160 -28.39 18.96 -15.82
N GLU A 161 -28.42 20.04 -15.05
CA GLU A 161 -28.64 20.00 -13.60
C GLU A 161 -30.08 19.59 -13.26
N ALA A 162 -30.30 18.29 -13.12
CA ALA A 162 -31.60 17.70 -12.81
C ALA A 162 -31.48 16.35 -12.08
N THR A 163 -32.63 15.80 -11.65
CA THR A 163 -32.71 14.41 -11.15
C THR A 163 -32.21 13.41 -12.19
N LEU A 164 -31.65 12.30 -11.73
CA LEU A 164 -31.09 11.27 -12.61
C LEU A 164 -32.19 10.40 -13.24
N ASP A 165 -32.24 10.34 -14.56
CA ASP A 165 -33.18 9.46 -15.28
C ASP A 165 -32.74 7.97 -15.25
N HIS A 166 -33.13 7.22 -14.22
CA HIS A 166 -32.98 5.77 -14.17
C HIS A 166 -34.13 5.12 -13.39
N ARG A 167 -34.33 3.81 -13.60
CA ARG A 167 -35.37 3.01 -12.93
C ARG A 167 -34.84 1.94 -11.99
N VAL A 168 -33.54 1.98 -11.70
CA VAL A 168 -32.89 1.03 -10.79
C VAL A 168 -33.45 1.19 -9.38
N ASP A 169 -33.93 0.10 -8.80
CA ASP A 169 -34.35 0.04 -7.40
C ASP A 169 -33.12 -0.11 -6.50
N TRP A 170 -32.78 0.98 -5.80
CA TRP A 170 -31.62 1.03 -4.93
C TRP A 170 -31.72 0.06 -3.74
N ARG A 171 -32.92 -0.28 -3.25
CA ARG A 171 -33.11 -1.19 -2.10
C ARG A 171 -32.71 -2.60 -2.48
N THR A 172 -33.21 -3.09 -3.62
CA THR A 172 -32.83 -4.39 -4.17
C THR A 172 -31.32 -4.47 -4.44
N GLU A 173 -30.73 -3.44 -5.05
CA GLU A 173 -29.28 -3.44 -5.31
C GLU A 173 -28.46 -3.42 -4.02
N ALA A 174 -28.90 -2.70 -2.99
CA ALA A 174 -28.23 -2.69 -1.69
C ALA A 174 -28.26 -4.06 -1.01
N GLU A 175 -29.41 -4.73 -0.99
CA GLU A 175 -29.54 -6.08 -0.43
C GLU A 175 -28.61 -7.07 -1.15
N LEU A 176 -28.61 -7.04 -2.49
CA LEU A 176 -27.78 -7.94 -3.29
C LEU A 176 -26.28 -7.62 -3.19
N ALA A 177 -25.90 -6.35 -3.06
CA ALA A 177 -24.53 -5.94 -2.83
C ALA A 177 -23.99 -6.51 -1.51
N MET A 178 -24.77 -6.40 -0.42
CA MET A 178 -24.40 -6.96 0.88
C MET A 178 -24.33 -8.49 0.84
N LYS A 179 -25.28 -9.14 0.15
CA LYS A 179 -25.25 -10.58 -0.07
C LYS A 179 -24.03 -11.04 -0.88
N ALA A 180 -23.57 -10.25 -1.84
CA ALA A 180 -22.41 -10.58 -2.66
C ALA A 180 -21.14 -10.81 -1.82
N ARG A 181 -20.93 -10.06 -0.72
CA ARG A 181 -19.83 -10.31 0.23
C ARG A 181 -19.91 -11.72 0.80
N VAL A 182 -21.08 -12.12 1.29
CA VAL A 182 -21.32 -13.44 1.88
C VAL A 182 -21.06 -14.55 0.87
N ASP A 183 -21.61 -14.40 -0.35
CA ASP A 183 -21.48 -15.39 -1.42
C ASP A 183 -20.03 -15.53 -1.91
N VAL A 184 -19.31 -14.42 -2.08
CA VAL A 184 -17.89 -14.44 -2.48
C VAL A 184 -17.01 -15.02 -1.38
N GLU A 185 -17.26 -14.68 -0.12
CA GLU A 185 -16.55 -15.27 1.02
C GLU A 185 -16.77 -16.79 1.08
N ALA A 186 -18.01 -17.27 0.94
CA ALA A 186 -18.33 -18.68 0.87
C ALA A 186 -17.63 -19.38 -0.32
N ALA A 187 -17.64 -18.76 -1.50
CA ALA A 187 -16.97 -19.27 -2.69
C ALA A 187 -15.44 -19.39 -2.51
N SER A 188 -14.83 -18.45 -1.77
CA SER A 188 -13.38 -18.45 -1.51
C SER A 188 -12.92 -19.62 -0.62
N ARG A 189 -13.84 -20.21 0.16
CA ARG A 189 -13.57 -21.31 1.10
C ARG A 189 -13.95 -22.69 0.57
N LYS A 190 -14.37 -22.79 -0.69
CA LYS A 190 -14.59 -24.09 -1.33
C LYS A 190 -13.26 -24.85 -1.46
N PRO A 191 -13.24 -26.19 -1.29
CA PRO A 191 -12.01 -26.98 -1.32
C PRO A 191 -11.14 -26.70 -2.55
N GLU A 192 -11.73 -26.57 -3.73
CA GLU A 192 -11.01 -26.36 -4.99
C GLU A 192 -10.28 -24.99 -5.03
N MET A 193 -10.82 -23.99 -4.34
CA MET A 193 -10.20 -22.67 -4.22
C MET A 193 -9.10 -22.67 -3.17
N LEU A 194 -9.35 -23.30 -2.01
CA LEU A 194 -8.34 -23.46 -0.95
C LEU A 194 -7.12 -24.23 -1.45
N ASP A 195 -7.32 -25.31 -2.19
CA ASP A 195 -6.24 -26.10 -2.80
C ASP A 195 -5.41 -25.26 -3.76
N ARG A 196 -6.05 -24.41 -4.58
CA ARG A 196 -5.33 -23.48 -5.49
C ARG A 196 -4.51 -22.44 -4.75
N PHE A 197 -5.01 -21.90 -3.64
CA PHE A 197 -4.25 -20.94 -2.82
C PHE A 197 -3.08 -21.64 -2.13
N MET A 198 -3.31 -22.83 -1.57
CA MET A 198 -2.30 -23.66 -0.93
C MET A 198 -1.21 -24.10 -1.91
N GLU A 199 -1.56 -24.49 -3.13
CA GLU A 199 -0.57 -24.90 -4.15
C GLU A 199 0.37 -23.74 -4.50
N LYS A 200 -0.19 -22.53 -4.71
CA LYS A 200 0.59 -21.32 -5.00
C LYS A 200 1.47 -20.93 -3.80
N ALA A 201 0.91 -20.96 -2.60
CA ALA A 201 1.64 -20.64 -1.37
C ALA A 201 2.78 -21.65 -1.11
N ARG A 202 2.54 -22.96 -1.27
CA ARG A 202 3.58 -24.00 -1.15
C ARG A 202 4.70 -23.81 -2.15
N LYS A 203 4.38 -23.45 -3.39
CA LYS A 203 5.37 -23.20 -4.44
C LYS A 203 6.31 -22.04 -4.10
N GLU A 204 5.81 -20.98 -3.45
CA GLU A 204 6.58 -19.78 -3.12
C GLU A 204 7.22 -19.83 -1.72
N HIS A 205 6.56 -20.46 -0.75
CA HIS A 205 6.90 -20.41 0.67
C HIS A 205 7.18 -21.77 1.31
N GLY A 206 7.14 -22.90 0.58
CA GLY A 206 7.34 -24.24 1.14
C GLY A 206 8.62 -24.37 1.97
N ARG A 207 9.71 -23.76 1.52
CA ARG A 207 11.00 -23.67 2.23
C ARG A 207 10.95 -23.01 3.60
N ALA A 208 10.00 -22.11 3.83
CA ALA A 208 9.87 -21.37 5.08
C ALA A 208 9.07 -22.16 6.13
N GLY A 209 8.23 -23.10 5.70
CA GLY A 209 7.45 -23.99 6.56
C GLY A 209 5.94 -23.91 6.35
N PRO A 210 5.17 -24.80 7.01
CA PRO A 210 3.73 -24.94 6.80
C PRO A 210 2.90 -23.74 7.30
N GLN A 211 3.27 -23.05 8.38
CA GLN A 211 2.50 -21.90 8.87
C GLN A 211 2.66 -20.69 7.95
N THR A 212 3.87 -20.45 7.43
CA THR A 212 4.16 -19.39 6.47
C THR A 212 3.39 -19.62 5.17
N VAL A 213 3.25 -20.88 4.77
CA VAL A 213 2.40 -21.29 3.64
C VAL A 213 0.92 -21.03 3.95
N ALA A 214 0.44 -21.37 5.15
CA ALA A 214 -0.95 -21.14 5.55
C ALA A 214 -1.31 -19.65 5.61
N ASP A 215 -0.44 -18.83 6.20
CA ASP A 215 -0.60 -17.36 6.28
C ASP A 215 -0.68 -16.73 4.89
N ASP A 216 0.23 -17.10 3.98
CA ASP A 216 0.24 -16.60 2.59
C ASP A 216 -0.97 -17.11 1.80
N ALA A 217 -1.42 -18.35 2.02
CA ALA A 217 -2.64 -18.86 1.40
C ALA A 217 -3.88 -18.06 1.83
N GLU A 218 -3.97 -17.71 3.12
CA GLU A 218 -5.05 -16.88 3.65
C GLU A 218 -4.98 -15.43 3.13
N GLU A 219 -3.79 -14.83 3.03
CA GLU A 219 -3.59 -13.50 2.43
C GLU A 219 -4.02 -13.49 0.95
N ARG A 220 -3.71 -14.55 0.20
CA ARG A 220 -4.15 -14.73 -1.19
C ARG A 220 -5.66 -14.90 -1.29
N ARG A 221 -6.28 -15.64 -0.38
CA ARG A 221 -7.75 -15.81 -0.33
C ARG A 221 -8.43 -14.47 -0.09
N ARG A 222 -8.00 -13.71 0.92
CA ARG A 222 -8.53 -12.35 1.20
C ARG A 222 -8.36 -11.42 0.00
N SER A 223 -7.18 -11.42 -0.62
CA SER A 223 -6.92 -10.65 -1.84
C SER A 223 -7.81 -11.07 -3.00
N TRP A 224 -8.14 -12.36 -3.12
CA TRP A 224 -9.06 -12.87 -4.13
C TRP A 224 -10.49 -12.40 -3.88
N VAL A 225 -10.96 -12.44 -2.62
CA VAL A 225 -12.29 -11.95 -2.22
C VAL A 225 -12.45 -10.48 -2.59
N THR A 226 -11.51 -9.62 -2.18
CA THR A 226 -11.53 -8.19 -2.52
C THR A 226 -11.59 -7.96 -4.03
N LYS A 227 -10.71 -8.62 -4.80
CA LYS A 227 -10.71 -8.51 -6.27
C LYS A 227 -12.02 -8.99 -6.90
N ARG A 228 -12.62 -10.05 -6.35
CA ARG A 228 -13.87 -10.60 -6.88
C ARG A 228 -15.04 -9.66 -6.65
N LEU A 229 -15.10 -9.01 -5.49
CA LEU A 229 -16.14 -8.02 -5.16
C LEU A 229 -15.99 -6.72 -5.97
N ILE A 230 -14.76 -6.27 -6.20
CA ILE A 230 -14.47 -5.16 -7.12
C ILE A 230 -15.00 -5.49 -8.52
N ASN A 231 -14.64 -6.66 -9.05
CA ASN A 231 -15.11 -7.08 -10.37
C ASN A 231 -16.62 -7.25 -10.44
N TYR A 232 -17.26 -7.69 -9.34
CA TYR A 232 -18.71 -7.81 -9.24
C TYR A 232 -19.36 -6.43 -9.34
N GLY A 233 -18.92 -5.46 -8.52
CA GLY A 233 -19.42 -4.08 -8.53
C GLY A 233 -19.25 -3.42 -9.88
N ARG A 234 -18.04 -3.51 -10.45
CA ARG A 234 -17.74 -2.96 -11.79
C ARG A 234 -18.65 -3.56 -12.86
N ALA A 235 -18.79 -4.88 -12.90
CA ALA A 235 -19.65 -5.54 -13.88
C ALA A 235 -21.12 -5.10 -13.71
N ARG A 236 -21.62 -5.01 -12.48
CA ARG A 236 -23.00 -4.60 -12.22
C ARG A 236 -23.23 -3.14 -12.64
N ALA A 237 -22.36 -2.22 -12.23
CA ALA A 237 -22.40 -0.81 -12.61
C ALA A 237 -22.44 -0.65 -14.14
N GLN A 238 -21.54 -1.33 -14.86
CA GLN A 238 -21.46 -1.26 -16.32
C GLN A 238 -22.72 -1.78 -17.02
N THR A 239 -23.33 -2.86 -16.50
CA THR A 239 -24.59 -3.38 -17.07
C THR A 239 -25.76 -2.41 -16.92
N LEU A 240 -25.68 -1.51 -15.95
CA LEU A 240 -26.71 -0.50 -15.67
C LEU A 240 -26.36 0.88 -16.25
N GLY A 241 -25.21 1.02 -16.90
CA GLY A 241 -24.80 2.25 -17.59
C GLY A 241 -23.88 3.16 -16.79
N TRP A 242 -23.33 2.73 -15.65
CA TRP A 242 -22.30 3.46 -14.91
C TRP A 242 -20.90 2.90 -15.18
N PRO A 243 -19.85 3.75 -15.22
CA PRO A 243 -18.50 3.33 -15.55
C PRO A 243 -17.87 2.43 -14.48
N ASP A 244 -18.17 2.71 -13.21
CA ASP A 244 -17.58 2.07 -12.05
C ASP A 244 -18.56 2.00 -10.87
N ASN A 245 -18.15 1.28 -9.82
CA ASN A 245 -18.98 1.06 -8.65
C ASN A 245 -19.14 2.33 -7.79
N TYR A 246 -18.18 3.26 -7.82
CA TYR A 246 -18.28 4.53 -7.11
C TYR A 246 -19.43 5.41 -7.62
N THR A 247 -19.43 5.68 -8.93
CA THR A 247 -20.47 6.50 -9.59
C THR A 247 -21.85 5.85 -9.49
N PHE A 248 -21.91 4.53 -9.59
CA PHE A 248 -23.14 3.76 -9.41
C PHE A 248 -23.71 3.92 -7.99
N THR A 249 -22.90 3.70 -6.96
CA THR A 249 -23.37 3.80 -5.56
C THR A 249 -23.76 5.24 -5.18
N LYS A 250 -23.08 6.24 -5.72
CA LYS A 250 -23.46 7.65 -5.56
C LYS A 250 -24.79 7.98 -6.25
N ALA A 251 -25.03 7.48 -7.45
CA ALA A 251 -26.31 7.66 -8.14
C ALA A 251 -27.47 7.01 -7.36
N MET A 252 -27.26 5.81 -6.81
CA MET A 252 -28.25 5.16 -5.93
C MET A 252 -28.47 5.98 -4.66
N GLY A 253 -27.40 6.55 -4.09
CA GLY A 253 -27.46 7.46 -2.95
C GLY A 253 -28.33 8.68 -3.22
N GLU A 254 -28.18 9.33 -4.37
CA GLU A 254 -29.04 10.46 -4.76
C GLU A 254 -30.51 10.04 -4.79
N ARG A 255 -30.85 8.92 -5.44
CA ARG A 255 -32.23 8.43 -5.53
C ARG A 255 -32.83 8.16 -4.14
N ALA A 256 -32.08 7.54 -3.24
CA ALA A 256 -32.54 7.25 -1.90
C ALA A 256 -32.81 8.52 -1.07
N VAL A 257 -31.94 9.52 -1.20
CA VAL A 257 -32.07 10.80 -0.48
C VAL A 257 -33.21 11.65 -1.05
N GLU A 258 -33.42 11.63 -2.37
CA GLU A 258 -34.58 12.24 -3.02
C GLU A 258 -35.89 11.67 -2.46
N GLU A 259 -36.00 10.34 -2.36
CA GLU A 259 -37.17 9.67 -1.79
C GLU A 259 -37.42 10.06 -0.32
N LEU A 260 -36.38 9.99 0.52
CA LEU A 260 -36.48 10.31 1.95
C LEU A 260 -36.85 11.78 2.19
N ALA A 261 -36.24 12.70 1.43
CA ALA A 261 -36.53 14.13 1.54
C ALA A 261 -37.98 14.44 1.14
N ALA A 262 -38.47 13.81 0.06
CA ALA A 262 -39.85 14.01 -0.40
C ALA A 262 -40.88 13.45 0.60
N GLU A 263 -40.62 12.27 1.18
CA GLU A 263 -41.48 11.65 2.19
C GLU A 263 -41.67 12.54 3.42
N HIS A 264 -40.62 13.26 3.83
CA HIS A 264 -40.63 14.11 5.02
C HIS A 264 -40.83 15.60 4.74
N GLY A 265 -40.96 16.01 3.47
CA GLY A 265 -41.08 17.43 3.09
C GLY A 265 -39.85 18.25 3.48
N ALA A 266 -38.64 17.69 3.35
CA ALA A 266 -37.39 18.37 3.66
C ALA A 266 -36.81 19.06 2.41
N PRO A 267 -36.33 20.33 2.51
CA PRO A 267 -35.58 20.96 1.43
C PRO A 267 -34.33 20.16 1.08
N LEU A 268 -34.13 19.83 -0.20
CA LEU A 268 -32.98 19.05 -0.67
C LEU A 268 -32.17 19.79 -1.73
N SER A 269 -30.86 19.84 -1.55
CA SER A 269 -29.90 20.26 -2.57
C SER A 269 -28.84 19.20 -2.79
N ILE A 270 -28.62 18.83 -4.05
CA ILE A 270 -27.56 17.90 -4.45
C ILE A 270 -26.45 18.68 -5.13
N VAL A 271 -25.26 18.64 -4.53
CA VAL A 271 -24.05 19.27 -5.08
C VAL A 271 -23.20 18.20 -5.73
N ARG A 272 -22.96 18.31 -7.03
CA ARG A 272 -22.26 17.35 -7.88
C ARG A 272 -20.93 17.95 -8.37
N PRO A 273 -19.88 17.95 -7.54
CA PRO A 273 -18.56 18.34 -8.00
C PRO A 273 -17.98 17.37 -9.02
N SER A 274 -17.16 17.90 -9.91
CA SER A 274 -16.29 17.12 -10.81
C SER A 274 -14.99 16.69 -10.09
N ILE A 275 -13.86 16.53 -10.79
CA ILE A 275 -12.60 16.12 -10.17
C ILE A 275 -12.06 17.26 -9.31
N ILE A 276 -12.19 17.09 -7.99
CA ILE A 276 -11.75 18.11 -7.03
C ILE A 276 -10.23 18.01 -6.84
N GLU A 277 -9.54 19.08 -7.22
CA GLU A 277 -8.10 19.24 -7.04
C GLU A 277 -7.81 20.38 -6.05
N SER A 278 -6.54 20.78 -5.93
CA SER A 278 -6.10 21.79 -4.95
C SER A 278 -6.90 23.09 -5.00
N SER A 279 -7.00 23.82 -3.89
CA SER A 279 -7.62 25.14 -3.90
C SER A 279 -6.89 26.13 -4.82
N LEU A 280 -7.64 27.02 -5.45
CA LEU A 280 -7.09 28.14 -6.21
C LEU A 280 -6.66 29.27 -5.26
N HIS A 281 -7.52 29.61 -4.29
CA HIS A 281 -7.31 30.73 -3.37
C HIS A 281 -7.34 30.32 -1.88
N HIS A 282 -8.37 29.61 -1.43
CA HIS A 282 -8.61 29.39 0.02
C HIS A 282 -8.58 27.91 0.40
N PRO A 283 -8.02 27.47 1.54
CA PRO A 283 -7.38 28.23 2.62
C PRO A 283 -6.09 28.95 2.22
N PHE A 284 -5.39 28.42 1.22
CA PHE A 284 -4.28 29.06 0.53
C PHE A 284 -4.11 28.41 -0.85
N PRO A 285 -3.48 29.06 -1.84
CA PRO A 285 -3.27 28.49 -3.15
C PRO A 285 -2.49 27.16 -3.09
N GLY A 286 -3.02 26.12 -3.73
CA GLY A 286 -2.38 24.81 -3.81
C GLY A 286 -2.67 23.90 -2.60
N TRP A 287 -3.53 24.31 -1.66
CA TRP A 287 -3.90 23.44 -0.55
C TRP A 287 -4.66 22.20 -1.05
N ILE A 288 -4.13 21.02 -0.68
CA ILE A 288 -4.65 19.72 -1.06
C ILE A 288 -4.34 18.73 0.06
N GLU A 289 -5.26 17.82 0.36
CA GLU A 289 -5.04 16.77 1.37
C GLU A 289 -4.89 15.39 0.73
N GLY A 290 -3.72 14.77 0.93
CA GLY A 290 -3.40 13.47 0.33
C GLY A 290 -3.19 13.57 -1.18
N PHE A 291 -3.09 12.42 -1.84
CA PHE A 291 -3.08 12.35 -3.30
C PHE A 291 -4.51 12.23 -3.82
N LYS A 292 -4.89 13.12 -4.73
CA LYS A 292 -6.18 13.13 -5.40
C LYS A 292 -6.11 12.39 -6.72
N MET A 293 -7.12 12.60 -7.55
CA MET A 293 -7.39 11.83 -8.74
C MET A 293 -6.27 12.04 -9.77
N ALA A 294 -5.91 13.27 -10.11
CA ALA A 294 -4.90 13.55 -11.13
C ALA A 294 -3.45 13.36 -10.63
N ASP A 295 -3.19 13.58 -9.33
CA ASP A 295 -1.84 13.65 -8.77
C ASP A 295 -0.95 12.45 -9.10
N PRO A 296 -1.38 11.18 -8.95
CA PRO A 296 -0.50 10.04 -9.20
C PRO A 296 -0.05 9.99 -10.67
N ILE A 297 -0.90 10.40 -11.61
CA ILE A 297 -0.58 10.47 -13.04
C ILE A 297 0.37 11.63 -13.30
N ILE A 298 0.09 12.82 -12.77
CA ILE A 298 0.95 14.01 -12.86
C ILE A 298 2.36 13.69 -12.33
N LEU A 299 2.45 13.03 -11.19
CA LEU A 299 3.72 12.66 -10.56
C LEU A 299 4.46 11.54 -11.30
N ALA A 300 3.74 10.55 -11.81
CA ALA A 300 4.34 9.47 -12.58
C ALA A 300 4.84 9.96 -13.95
N TYR A 301 4.12 10.88 -14.58
CA TYR A 301 4.58 11.59 -15.78
C TYR A 301 5.86 12.38 -15.50
N GLY A 302 5.89 13.19 -14.43
CA GLY A 302 7.07 13.95 -14.01
C GLY A 302 8.30 13.09 -13.68
N ARG A 303 8.09 11.82 -13.31
CA ARG A 303 9.16 10.82 -13.09
C ARG A 303 9.58 10.07 -14.36
N GLY A 304 8.99 10.40 -15.52
CA GLY A 304 9.22 9.69 -16.78
C GLY A 304 8.70 8.25 -16.78
N ALA A 305 7.81 7.91 -15.85
CA ALA A 305 7.30 6.54 -15.69
C ALA A 305 6.18 6.20 -16.69
N ILE A 306 5.53 7.21 -17.28
CA ILE A 306 4.44 7.05 -18.23
C ILE A 306 4.88 7.58 -19.61
N PRO A 307 5.45 6.71 -20.48
CA PRO A 307 5.86 7.14 -21.82
C PRO A 307 4.66 7.50 -22.72
N GLU A 308 3.49 6.91 -22.45
CA GLU A 308 2.24 7.14 -23.17
C GLU A 308 1.07 6.83 -22.22
N PHE A 309 -0.02 7.58 -22.32
CA PHE A 309 -1.26 7.37 -21.56
C PHE A 309 -2.47 7.29 -22.52
N PRO A 310 -3.45 6.41 -22.26
CA PRO A 310 -4.69 6.38 -23.06
C PRO A 310 -5.52 7.65 -22.82
N GLY A 311 -6.35 8.04 -23.78
CA GLY A 311 -7.24 9.19 -23.66
C GLY A 311 -7.49 9.90 -24.99
N ILE A 312 -8.61 10.61 -25.07
CA ILE A 312 -9.00 11.40 -26.23
C ILE A 312 -8.47 12.83 -26.02
N PRO A 313 -7.61 13.36 -26.91
CA PRO A 313 -6.99 14.66 -26.69
C PRO A 313 -8.00 15.82 -26.62
N GLU A 314 -9.13 15.71 -27.31
CA GLU A 314 -10.25 16.67 -27.29
C GLU A 314 -11.22 16.46 -26.13
N GLY A 315 -11.12 15.34 -25.40
CA GLY A 315 -11.97 15.02 -24.26
C GLY A 315 -11.81 16.06 -23.16
N ILE A 316 -12.92 16.47 -22.54
CA ILE A 316 -12.92 17.41 -21.42
C ILE A 316 -12.56 16.63 -20.16
N VAL A 317 -11.54 17.11 -19.46
CA VAL A 317 -11.17 16.61 -18.13
C VAL A 317 -11.69 17.62 -17.13
N ASP A 318 -12.90 17.38 -16.63
CA ASP A 318 -13.56 18.25 -15.66
C ASP A 318 -12.83 18.25 -14.32
N ILE A 319 -11.88 19.18 -14.18
CA ILE A 319 -11.21 19.53 -12.92
C ILE A 319 -11.91 20.74 -12.32
N ILE A 320 -12.00 20.78 -10.99
CA ILE A 320 -12.51 21.91 -10.24
C ILE A 320 -11.66 22.18 -8.98
N PRO A 321 -11.30 23.44 -8.68
CA PRO A 321 -10.61 23.76 -7.44
C PRO A 321 -11.46 23.50 -6.18
N ALA A 322 -10.85 23.00 -5.11
CA ALA A 322 -11.56 22.66 -3.87
C ALA A 322 -12.33 23.82 -3.24
N ASP A 323 -11.80 25.04 -3.32
CA ASP A 323 -12.44 26.24 -2.78
C ASP A 323 -13.69 26.66 -3.54
N HIS A 324 -13.78 26.38 -4.84
CA HIS A 324 -15.01 26.60 -5.60
C HIS A 324 -16.12 25.68 -5.07
N VAL A 325 -15.80 24.41 -4.81
CA VAL A 325 -16.76 23.44 -4.26
C VAL A 325 -17.22 23.87 -2.86
N VAL A 326 -16.29 24.26 -2.00
CA VAL A 326 -16.61 24.71 -0.63
C VAL A 326 -17.45 25.99 -0.64
N ASN A 327 -17.10 26.97 -1.47
CA ASN A 327 -17.85 28.22 -1.58
C ASN A 327 -19.25 27.99 -2.16
N THR A 328 -19.40 27.10 -3.14
CA THR A 328 -20.72 26.62 -3.61
C THR A 328 -21.52 26.01 -2.46
N MET A 329 -20.92 25.11 -1.66
CA MET A 329 -21.63 24.50 -0.54
C MET A 329 -22.16 25.55 0.46
N MET A 330 -21.38 26.60 0.73
CA MET A 330 -21.83 27.71 1.58
C MET A 330 -23.00 28.47 0.95
N ALA A 331 -22.94 28.73 -0.36
CA ALA A 331 -24.00 29.45 -1.07
C ALA A 331 -25.29 28.64 -1.14
N VAL A 332 -25.17 27.32 -1.39
CA VAL A 332 -26.29 26.38 -1.40
C VAL A 332 -26.91 26.30 -0.01
N ALA A 333 -26.13 26.10 1.05
CA ALA A 333 -26.64 26.05 2.43
C ALA A 333 -27.35 27.34 2.88
N ALA A 334 -26.93 28.49 2.34
CA ALA A 334 -27.58 29.77 2.60
C ALA A 334 -28.87 29.99 1.77
N THR A 335 -29.16 29.12 0.80
CA THR A 335 -30.25 29.28 -0.19
C THR A 335 -31.05 27.98 -0.35
N PRO A 336 -31.78 27.55 0.71
CA PRO A 336 -32.55 26.31 0.66
C PRO A 336 -33.67 26.40 -0.41
N PRO A 337 -33.88 25.34 -1.21
CA PRO A 337 -34.98 25.30 -2.17
C PRO A 337 -36.32 25.01 -1.49
N SER A 338 -37.41 25.00 -2.25
CA SER A 338 -38.70 24.53 -1.72
C SER A 338 -38.66 23.00 -1.54
N PRO A 339 -39.35 22.44 -0.52
CA PRO A 339 -39.40 20.99 -0.30
C PRO A 339 -39.89 20.18 -1.52
N GLU A 340 -40.75 20.76 -2.34
CA GLU A 340 -41.34 20.10 -3.52
C GLU A 340 -40.39 20.09 -4.73
N HIS A 341 -39.36 20.94 -4.73
CA HIS A 341 -38.46 21.12 -5.87
C HIS A 341 -37.00 21.04 -5.42
N PRO A 342 -36.43 19.81 -5.31
CA PRO A 342 -35.00 19.66 -5.04
C PRO A 342 -34.15 20.41 -6.06
N ALA A 343 -33.04 21.00 -5.59
CA ALA A 343 -32.10 21.72 -6.42
C ALA A 343 -30.84 20.88 -6.71
N TYR A 344 -30.34 20.97 -7.94
CA TYR A 344 -29.16 20.22 -8.39
C TYR A 344 -28.12 21.23 -8.88
N TYR A 345 -26.86 21.04 -8.49
CA TYR A 345 -25.77 21.93 -8.86
C TYR A 345 -24.57 21.11 -9.35
N HIS A 346 -24.19 21.26 -10.62
CA HIS A 346 -22.91 20.73 -11.11
C HIS A 346 -21.81 21.74 -10.82
N VAL A 347 -20.80 21.31 -10.06
CA VAL A 347 -19.62 22.12 -9.78
C VAL A 347 -18.50 21.62 -10.68
N SER A 348 -18.62 21.99 -11.96
CA SER A 348 -17.82 21.54 -13.09
C SER A 348 -17.49 22.70 -14.02
N SER A 349 -16.43 22.56 -14.81
CA SER A 349 -15.94 23.61 -15.70
C SER A 349 -16.26 23.36 -17.17
N GLY A 350 -16.59 22.13 -17.56
CA GLY A 350 -16.65 21.68 -18.95
C GLY A 350 -17.58 22.45 -19.88
N SER A 351 -18.68 23.00 -19.38
CA SER A 351 -19.63 23.76 -20.21
C SER A 351 -19.13 25.18 -20.52
N ARG A 352 -18.72 25.94 -19.50
CA ARG A 352 -18.38 27.37 -19.62
C ARG A 352 -16.88 27.68 -19.68
N ASN A 353 -16.02 26.79 -19.20
CA ASN A 353 -14.56 26.94 -19.20
C ASN A 353 -13.84 25.58 -19.38
N PRO A 354 -13.99 24.91 -20.54
CA PRO A 354 -13.51 23.55 -20.74
C PRO A 354 -11.98 23.40 -20.66
N LEU A 355 -11.52 22.41 -19.91
CA LEU A 355 -10.13 21.94 -19.93
C LEU A 355 -10.02 20.66 -20.76
N GLN A 356 -9.48 20.75 -21.98
CA GLN A 356 -9.26 19.56 -22.81
C GLN A 356 -8.02 18.78 -22.32
N PHE A 357 -8.04 17.46 -22.52
CA PHE A 357 -6.95 16.59 -22.04
C PHE A 357 -5.58 16.97 -22.63
N LYS A 358 -5.54 17.37 -23.91
CA LYS A 358 -4.31 17.86 -24.55
C LYS A 358 -3.75 19.15 -23.92
N ASP A 359 -4.63 20.01 -23.40
CA ASP A 359 -4.24 21.27 -22.77
C ASP A 359 -3.76 21.03 -21.33
N LEU A 360 -4.45 20.17 -20.58
CA LEU A 360 -3.96 19.66 -19.29
C LEU A 360 -2.55 19.07 -19.43
N TYR A 361 -2.35 18.18 -20.40
CA TYR A 361 -1.03 17.61 -20.70
C TYR A 361 0.00 18.69 -21.05
N ARG A 362 -0.37 19.68 -21.89
CA ARG A 362 0.54 20.78 -22.27
C ARG A 362 1.02 21.55 -21.05
N HIS A 363 0.11 21.94 -20.15
CA HIS A 363 0.45 22.70 -18.94
C HIS A 363 1.29 21.88 -17.95
N VAL A 364 0.94 20.61 -17.73
CA VAL A 364 1.72 19.71 -16.87
C VAL A 364 3.13 19.49 -17.44
N ARG A 365 3.25 19.33 -18.77
CA ARG A 365 4.55 19.22 -19.45
C ARG A 365 5.35 20.50 -19.34
N GLU A 366 4.75 21.67 -19.56
CA GLU A 366 5.39 22.97 -19.40
C GLU A 366 6.00 23.10 -17.99
N TYR A 367 5.23 22.78 -16.95
CA TYR A 367 5.71 22.80 -15.57
C TYR A 367 6.94 21.91 -15.37
N TYR A 368 6.91 20.65 -15.83
CA TYR A 368 8.04 19.73 -15.63
C TYR A 368 9.24 19.99 -16.54
N GLN A 369 9.06 20.69 -17.67
CA GLN A 369 10.16 21.17 -18.49
C GLN A 369 10.91 22.31 -17.80
N ALA A 370 10.19 23.23 -17.15
CA ALA A 370 10.78 24.30 -16.36
C ALA A 370 11.32 23.82 -15.01
N HIS A 371 10.67 22.82 -14.42
CA HIS A 371 10.99 22.28 -13.10
C HIS A 371 11.12 20.75 -13.17
N PRO A 372 12.18 20.20 -13.76
CA PRO A 372 12.33 18.75 -13.81
C PRO A 372 12.46 18.16 -12.40
N LEU A 373 12.04 16.90 -12.25
CA LEU A 373 12.29 16.15 -11.02
C LEU A 373 13.70 15.55 -11.07
N PRO A 374 14.43 15.49 -9.94
CA PRO A 374 15.76 14.91 -9.92
C PRO A 374 15.71 13.39 -10.10
N MET A 375 16.55 12.87 -11.00
CA MET A 375 16.79 11.45 -11.21
C MET A 375 18.08 11.02 -10.48
N GLN A 376 17.97 9.98 -9.64
CA GLN A 376 19.11 9.56 -8.81
C GLN A 376 20.36 9.22 -9.64
N GLY A 377 21.40 10.05 -9.49
CA GLY A 377 22.71 9.85 -10.10
C GLY A 377 22.75 10.04 -11.62
N GLN A 378 21.70 10.59 -12.23
CA GLN A 378 21.58 10.74 -13.69
C GLN A 378 21.08 12.14 -14.11
N GLY A 379 21.15 13.12 -13.21
CA GLY A 379 20.68 14.48 -13.47
C GLY A 379 19.16 14.60 -13.37
N ASP A 380 18.57 15.37 -14.25
CA ASP A 380 17.15 15.69 -14.24
C ASP A 380 16.34 14.75 -15.15
N VAL A 381 15.13 14.39 -14.72
CA VAL A 381 14.22 13.57 -15.53
C VAL A 381 13.79 14.37 -16.75
N LYS A 382 14.05 13.82 -17.94
CA LYS A 382 13.43 14.29 -19.19
C LYS A 382 12.05 13.66 -19.34
N VAL A 383 11.01 14.48 -19.22
CA VAL A 383 9.63 14.01 -19.39
C VAL A 383 9.34 13.60 -20.85
N PRO A 384 8.53 12.54 -21.07
CA PRO A 384 8.19 12.07 -22.40
C PRO A 384 7.21 13.00 -23.10
N GLU A 385 7.17 12.92 -24.43
CA GLU A 385 6.17 13.59 -25.25
C GLU A 385 5.08 12.60 -25.64
N TRP A 386 3.84 12.91 -25.28
CA TRP A 386 2.66 12.10 -25.62
C TRP A 386 2.12 12.50 -26.99
N VAL A 387 1.79 11.50 -27.78
CA VAL A 387 1.29 11.67 -29.16
C VAL A 387 -0.14 11.14 -29.34
N PHE A 388 -0.75 10.65 -28.26
CA PHE A 388 -2.14 10.17 -28.20
C PHE A 388 -2.47 9.17 -29.34
N PRO A 389 -1.77 8.02 -29.43
CA PRO A 389 -1.88 7.08 -30.55
C PRO A 389 -3.21 6.28 -30.58
N GLY A 390 -4.13 6.57 -29.66
CA GLY A 390 -5.39 5.87 -29.45
C GLY A 390 -5.28 4.63 -28.56
N ASN A 391 -6.38 4.31 -27.88
CA ASN A 391 -6.43 3.33 -26.78
C ASN A 391 -6.02 1.93 -27.21
N LEU A 392 -6.44 1.47 -28.41
CA LEU A 392 -6.09 0.16 -28.93
C LEU A 392 -4.57 -0.06 -29.07
N LYS A 393 -3.83 0.99 -29.44
CA LYS A 393 -2.36 0.90 -29.58
C LYS A 393 -1.68 0.89 -28.21
N VAL A 394 -2.13 1.74 -27.28
CA VAL A 394 -1.63 1.77 -25.90
C VAL A 394 -1.86 0.41 -25.23
N GLU A 395 -3.06 -0.12 -25.35
CA GLU A 395 -3.47 -1.40 -24.78
C GLU A 395 -2.67 -2.57 -25.35
N ARG A 396 -2.38 -2.59 -26.67
CA ARG A 396 -1.48 -3.59 -27.28
C ARG A 396 -0.06 -3.49 -26.72
N ARG A 397 0.47 -2.27 -26.53
CA ARG A 397 1.82 -2.06 -25.96
C ARG A 397 1.87 -2.56 -24.50
N LEU A 398 0.84 -2.28 -23.71
CA LEU A 398 0.75 -2.74 -22.31
C LEU A 398 0.74 -4.26 -22.22
N ARG A 399 -0.11 -4.95 -22.99
CA ARG A 399 -0.15 -6.43 -23.03
C ARG A 399 1.20 -7.05 -23.40
N ASN A 400 1.90 -6.45 -24.36
CA ASN A 400 3.23 -6.94 -24.75
C ASN A 400 4.26 -6.73 -23.63
N ALA A 401 4.21 -5.59 -22.95
CA ALA A 401 5.08 -5.30 -21.81
C ALA A 401 4.81 -6.25 -20.63
N GLU A 402 3.54 -6.55 -20.33
CA GLU A 402 3.14 -7.51 -19.29
C GLU A 402 3.72 -8.90 -19.56
N ARG A 403 3.55 -9.42 -20.79
CA ARG A 403 4.10 -10.72 -21.21
C ARG A 403 5.62 -10.76 -21.08
N PHE A 404 6.30 -9.68 -21.47
CA PHE A 404 7.76 -9.58 -21.36
C PHE A 404 8.23 -9.61 -19.91
N VAL A 405 7.60 -8.80 -19.04
CA VAL A 405 7.91 -8.76 -17.61
C VAL A 405 7.66 -10.12 -16.95
N GLU A 406 6.56 -10.79 -17.28
CA GLU A 406 6.25 -12.12 -16.74
C GLU A 406 7.28 -13.17 -17.17
N ALA A 407 7.69 -13.16 -18.44
CA ALA A 407 8.75 -14.03 -18.94
C ALA A 407 10.10 -13.75 -18.26
N ALA A 408 10.47 -12.47 -18.12
CA ALA A 408 11.68 -12.07 -17.43
C ALA A 408 11.69 -12.54 -15.98
N ASP A 409 10.60 -12.36 -15.23
CA ASP A 409 10.51 -12.78 -13.83
C ASP A 409 10.64 -14.30 -13.64
N LYS A 410 10.06 -15.09 -14.56
CA LYS A 410 10.26 -16.55 -14.60
C LYS A 410 11.73 -16.90 -14.80
N LEU A 411 12.46 -16.18 -15.64
CA LEU A 411 13.90 -16.40 -15.83
C LEU A 411 14.70 -16.02 -14.58
N VAL A 412 14.44 -14.86 -13.98
CA VAL A 412 15.23 -14.39 -12.81
C VAL A 412 15.08 -15.31 -11.60
N SER A 413 13.89 -15.88 -11.38
CA SER A 413 13.65 -16.81 -10.27
C SER A 413 14.47 -18.12 -10.35
N HIS A 414 15.05 -18.43 -11.50
CA HIS A 414 15.91 -19.60 -11.71
C HIS A 414 17.41 -19.28 -11.69
N LEU A 415 17.80 -18.01 -11.59
CA LEU A 415 19.21 -17.62 -11.61
C LEU A 415 19.89 -17.86 -10.25
N PRO A 416 21.18 -18.27 -10.23
CA PRO A 416 21.93 -18.47 -9.00
C PRO A 416 22.17 -17.15 -8.24
N LYS A 417 22.34 -17.25 -6.91
CA LYS A 417 22.63 -16.10 -6.02
C LYS A 417 23.87 -15.36 -6.52
N SER A 418 23.67 -14.12 -6.99
CA SER A 418 24.76 -13.27 -7.46
C SER A 418 24.33 -11.81 -7.45
N LYS A 419 25.31 -10.88 -7.43
CA LYS A 419 25.03 -9.45 -7.57
C LYS A 419 24.27 -9.14 -8.87
N LYS A 420 24.68 -9.77 -9.99
CA LYS A 420 23.98 -9.65 -11.30
C LYS A 420 22.51 -10.08 -11.23
N MET A 421 22.22 -11.18 -10.53
CA MET A 421 20.84 -11.63 -10.28
C MET A 421 20.07 -10.57 -9.48
N ARG A 422 20.63 -10.05 -8.37
CA ARG A 422 19.95 -9.04 -7.52
C ARG A 422 19.66 -7.74 -8.29
N ASP A 423 20.59 -7.30 -9.12
CA ASP A 423 20.42 -6.13 -9.99
C ASP A 423 19.33 -6.38 -11.05
N LEU A 424 19.26 -7.60 -11.61
CA LEU A 424 18.24 -7.98 -12.57
C LEU A 424 16.84 -8.11 -11.92
N VAL A 425 16.72 -8.75 -10.75
CA VAL A 425 15.47 -8.77 -9.93
C VAL A 425 15.01 -7.33 -9.71
N GLY A 426 15.93 -6.44 -9.30
CA GLY A 426 15.60 -5.04 -9.06
C GLY A 426 15.12 -4.27 -10.29
N ARG A 427 15.59 -4.61 -11.49
CA ARG A 427 15.09 -4.05 -12.75
C ARG A 427 13.73 -4.62 -13.12
N VAL A 428 13.57 -5.95 -13.10
CA VAL A 428 12.31 -6.63 -13.44
C VAL A 428 11.18 -6.20 -12.52
N ASP A 429 11.42 -6.13 -11.20
CA ASP A 429 10.39 -5.67 -10.24
C ASP A 429 10.01 -4.20 -10.47
N ARG A 430 10.96 -3.36 -10.88
CA ARG A 430 10.70 -1.95 -11.20
C ARG A 430 9.85 -1.82 -12.46
N ASP A 431 10.20 -2.56 -13.51
CA ASP A 431 9.47 -2.57 -14.77
C ASP A 431 8.06 -3.15 -14.58
N ARG A 432 7.94 -4.23 -13.80
CA ARG A 432 6.65 -4.78 -13.36
C ARG A 432 5.81 -3.73 -12.66
N GLY A 433 6.36 -3.08 -11.63
CA GLY A 433 5.65 -2.03 -10.91
C GLY A 433 5.21 -0.89 -11.81
N ARG A 434 6.02 -0.52 -12.81
CA ARG A 434 5.66 0.49 -13.82
C ARG A 434 4.51 0.02 -14.71
N VAL A 435 4.57 -1.19 -15.23
CA VAL A 435 3.53 -1.76 -16.09
C VAL A 435 2.21 -1.93 -15.33
N GLU A 436 2.26 -2.50 -14.13
CA GLU A 436 1.09 -2.64 -13.25
C GLU A 436 0.48 -1.29 -12.88
N PHE A 437 1.31 -0.27 -12.65
CA PHE A 437 0.85 1.09 -12.42
C PHE A 437 0.12 1.63 -13.66
N ILE A 438 0.74 1.60 -14.85
CA ILE A 438 0.09 2.14 -16.06
C ILE A 438 -1.19 1.36 -16.36
N ARG A 439 -1.22 0.02 -16.24
CA ARG A 439 -2.43 -0.79 -16.41
C ARG A 439 -3.54 -0.35 -15.46
N ARG A 440 -3.25 -0.29 -14.15
CA ARG A 440 -4.24 0.09 -13.14
C ARG A 440 -4.84 1.47 -13.41
N TYR A 441 -3.99 2.45 -13.72
CA TYR A 441 -4.45 3.81 -13.98
C TYR A 441 -5.08 3.95 -15.38
N SER A 442 -4.68 3.15 -16.36
CA SER A 442 -5.38 3.06 -17.65
C SER A 442 -6.80 2.55 -17.46
N ASP A 443 -6.99 1.47 -16.69
CA ASP A 443 -8.31 0.88 -16.45
C ASP A 443 -9.22 1.81 -15.65
N LEU A 444 -8.67 2.51 -14.64
CA LEU A 444 -9.42 3.42 -13.78
C LEU A 444 -9.79 4.74 -14.48
N TYR A 445 -8.88 5.31 -15.27
CA TYR A 445 -9.03 6.67 -15.81
C TYR A 445 -9.42 6.69 -17.28
N GLY A 446 -9.33 5.56 -17.99
CA GLY A 446 -9.74 5.45 -19.38
C GLY A 446 -11.17 5.95 -19.57
N VAL A 447 -12.10 5.57 -18.70
CA VAL A 447 -13.50 5.97 -18.83
C VAL A 447 -13.73 7.48 -18.68
N TYR A 448 -12.92 8.14 -17.83
CA TYR A 448 -13.01 9.58 -17.59
C TYR A 448 -12.29 10.41 -18.66
N THR A 449 -11.20 9.89 -19.22
CA THR A 449 -10.44 10.53 -20.31
C THR A 449 -11.01 10.25 -21.71
N GLU A 450 -11.99 9.36 -21.78
CA GLU A 450 -12.76 9.02 -22.98
C GLU A 450 -14.21 9.55 -22.92
N ALA A 451 -14.59 10.21 -21.82
CA ALA A 451 -15.94 10.73 -21.64
C ALA A 451 -16.21 11.88 -22.62
N GLU A 452 -17.21 11.70 -23.48
CA GLU A 452 -17.75 12.74 -24.36
C GLU A 452 -18.96 13.38 -23.66
N VAL A 453 -18.75 13.89 -22.46
CA VAL A 453 -19.81 14.44 -21.59
C VAL A 453 -19.51 15.90 -21.29
N ILE A 454 -20.54 16.73 -21.38
CA ILE A 454 -20.49 18.14 -21.00
C ILE A 454 -21.50 18.36 -19.88
N TYR A 455 -21.02 18.56 -18.66
CA TYR A 455 -21.86 18.91 -17.53
C TYR A 455 -22.16 20.41 -17.57
N THR A 456 -23.44 20.76 -17.71
CA THR A 456 -23.89 22.16 -17.62
C THR A 456 -23.89 22.64 -16.18
N ASP A 457 -23.59 23.91 -15.97
CA ASP A 457 -23.57 24.60 -14.68
C ASP A 457 -24.55 25.79 -14.65
N ASP A 458 -25.66 25.69 -15.40
CA ASP A 458 -26.63 26.78 -15.59
C ASP A 458 -27.27 27.26 -14.27
N ARG A 459 -27.68 26.34 -13.40
CA ARG A 459 -28.21 26.60 -12.05
C ARG A 459 -27.12 27.08 -11.10
N LEU A 460 -25.89 26.59 -11.23
CA LEU A 460 -24.76 27.12 -10.49
C LEU A 460 -24.48 28.59 -10.87
N ALA A 461 -24.53 28.91 -12.16
CA ALA A 461 -24.37 30.26 -12.67
C ALA A 461 -25.52 31.18 -12.23
N GLU A 462 -26.75 30.69 -12.23
CA GLU A 462 -27.93 31.39 -11.69
C GLU A 462 -27.75 31.69 -10.19
N LEU A 463 -27.32 30.69 -9.40
CA LEU A 463 -27.02 30.85 -7.98
C LEU A 463 -25.94 31.91 -7.77
N TRP A 464 -24.82 31.83 -8.49
CA TRP A 464 -23.76 32.83 -8.45
C TRP A 464 -24.28 34.25 -8.75
N GLY A 465 -25.07 34.39 -9.81
CA GLY A 465 -25.67 35.66 -10.22
C GLY A 465 -26.66 36.25 -9.20
N SER A 466 -27.28 35.41 -8.38
CA SER A 466 -28.20 35.83 -7.32
C SER A 466 -27.51 36.40 -6.08
N LEU A 467 -26.20 36.14 -5.90
CA LEU A 467 -25.45 36.58 -4.73
C LEU A 467 -25.14 38.08 -4.75
N THR A 468 -24.98 38.66 -3.56
CA THR A 468 -24.53 40.06 -3.42
C THR A 468 -23.08 40.20 -3.89
N LYS A 469 -22.67 41.39 -4.34
CA LYS A 469 -21.27 41.65 -4.72
C LYS A 469 -20.26 41.39 -3.59
N GLY A 470 -20.67 41.60 -2.34
CA GLY A 470 -19.84 41.27 -1.18
C GLY A 470 -19.69 39.77 -0.96
N ASP A 471 -20.77 38.99 -1.13
CA ASP A 471 -20.70 37.53 -1.07
C ASP A 471 -19.88 36.97 -2.24
N GLN A 472 -20.06 37.49 -3.47
CA GLN A 472 -19.27 37.10 -4.64
C GLN A 472 -17.77 37.32 -4.42
N ALA A 473 -17.38 38.51 -3.94
CA ALA A 473 -15.98 38.83 -3.67
C ALA A 473 -15.38 37.97 -2.54
N LYS A 474 -16.20 37.59 -1.56
CA LYS A 474 -15.74 36.83 -0.39
C LYS A 474 -15.70 35.31 -0.65
N PHE A 475 -16.62 34.79 -1.44
CA PHE A 475 -16.79 33.37 -1.71
C PHE A 475 -16.83 33.12 -3.23
N PRO A 476 -15.75 33.37 -3.98
CA PRO A 476 -15.76 33.19 -5.42
C PRO A 476 -15.89 31.71 -5.79
N PHE A 477 -16.78 31.42 -6.74
CA PHE A 477 -16.92 30.07 -7.33
C PHE A 477 -17.34 30.09 -8.81
N ASP A 478 -17.22 31.22 -9.51
CA ASP A 478 -17.48 31.26 -10.95
C ASP A 478 -16.34 30.58 -11.71
N VAL A 479 -16.65 29.44 -12.34
CA VAL A 479 -15.66 28.62 -13.04
C VAL A 479 -15.00 29.33 -14.22
N THR A 480 -15.61 30.40 -14.74
CA THR A 480 -15.05 31.20 -15.85
C THR A 480 -13.86 32.06 -15.44
N GLU A 481 -13.62 32.25 -14.14
CA GLU A 481 -12.49 33.00 -13.61
C GLU A 481 -11.20 32.16 -13.52
N VAL A 482 -11.30 30.83 -13.71
CA VAL A 482 -10.16 29.93 -13.61
C VAL A 482 -9.27 30.03 -14.86
N ASP A 483 -8.10 30.63 -14.72
CA ASP A 483 -7.01 30.51 -15.71
C ASP A 483 -6.33 29.15 -15.54
N TRP A 484 -6.59 28.22 -16.48
CA TRP A 484 -6.04 26.86 -16.43
C TRP A 484 -4.53 26.79 -16.44
N ARG A 485 -3.85 27.70 -17.16
CA ARG A 485 -2.39 27.72 -17.18
C ARG A 485 -1.88 28.12 -15.82
N HIS A 486 -2.39 29.23 -15.26
CA HIS A 486 -2.00 29.69 -13.93
C HIS A 486 -2.26 28.62 -12.86
N TYR A 487 -3.48 28.09 -12.84
CA TYR A 487 -3.89 27.07 -11.87
C TYR A 487 -3.01 25.81 -11.95
N LEU A 488 -2.75 25.27 -13.14
CA LEU A 488 -1.96 24.04 -13.28
C LEU A 488 -0.47 24.26 -13.07
N VAL A 489 0.11 25.31 -13.67
CA VAL A 489 1.57 25.53 -13.71
C VAL A 489 2.07 26.21 -12.43
N ASP A 490 1.34 27.18 -11.91
CA ASP A 490 1.81 28.05 -10.83
C ASP A 490 1.22 27.67 -9.45
N VAL A 491 0.10 26.94 -9.42
CA VAL A 491 -0.60 26.57 -8.17
C VAL A 491 -0.55 25.07 -7.90
N HIS A 492 -1.22 24.25 -8.72
CA HIS A 492 -1.44 22.84 -8.47
C HIS A 492 -0.17 21.98 -8.60
N CYS A 493 0.54 22.02 -9.74
CA CYS A 493 1.75 21.21 -9.93
C CYS A 493 2.87 21.52 -8.91
N PRO A 494 3.14 22.81 -8.57
CA PRO A 494 4.06 23.15 -7.48
C PRO A 494 3.65 22.51 -6.15
N ALA A 495 2.38 22.61 -5.74
CA ALA A 495 1.90 22.05 -4.49
C ALA A 495 2.03 20.52 -4.43
N VAL A 496 1.59 19.82 -5.48
CA VAL A 496 1.65 18.35 -5.57
C VAL A 496 3.09 17.83 -5.56
N THR A 497 4.03 18.60 -6.12
CA THR A 497 5.45 18.23 -6.16
C THR A 497 6.27 18.71 -4.97
N ALA A 498 5.78 19.68 -4.18
CA ALA A 498 6.50 20.28 -3.06
C ALA A 498 6.99 19.22 -2.06
N GLY A 499 6.10 18.30 -1.63
CA GLY A 499 6.46 17.23 -0.71
C GLY A 499 7.53 16.29 -1.27
N LEU A 500 7.50 15.99 -2.58
CA LEU A 500 8.51 15.14 -3.21
C LEU A 500 9.86 15.85 -3.37
N ARG A 501 9.85 17.15 -3.66
CA ARG A 501 11.06 17.97 -3.75
C ARG A 501 11.69 18.19 -2.37
N ALA A 502 10.87 18.41 -1.34
CA ALA A 502 11.33 18.46 0.05
C ALA A 502 11.92 17.12 0.51
N LEU A 503 11.29 16.00 0.10
CA LEU A 503 11.76 14.64 0.37
C LEU A 503 12.83 14.14 -0.63
N SER A 504 13.32 15.00 -1.52
CA SER A 504 14.48 14.71 -2.40
C SER A 504 15.77 14.51 -1.60
N SER A 505 15.77 14.84 -0.30
CA SER A 505 16.78 14.34 0.62
C SER A 505 16.69 12.80 0.71
N LYS A 506 17.67 12.11 0.13
CA LYS A 506 18.03 10.69 0.33
C LYS A 506 17.07 9.99 1.30
N ARG A 507 16.10 9.21 0.79
CA ARG A 507 15.51 8.15 1.63
C ARG A 507 16.67 7.21 1.98
N ALA A 508 17.26 7.43 3.15
CA ALA A 508 18.47 6.73 3.56
C ALA A 508 18.15 5.25 3.48
N LYS A 509 18.99 4.49 2.77
CA LYS A 509 18.89 3.03 2.82
C LYS A 509 18.89 2.63 4.29
N PRO A 510 17.98 1.76 4.73
CA PRO A 510 17.94 1.30 6.11
C PRO A 510 19.34 0.77 6.46
N LYS A 511 19.98 1.41 7.43
CA LYS A 511 21.30 1.03 7.93
C LYS A 511 21.12 0.29 9.24
N VAL A 512 21.89 -0.75 9.42
CA VAL A 512 21.96 -1.42 10.72
C VAL A 512 22.63 -0.48 11.71
N ARG A 513 22.01 -0.29 12.87
CA ARG A 513 22.56 0.49 13.98
C ARG A 513 22.51 -0.39 15.22
N ILE A 514 23.67 -0.82 15.68
CA ILE A 514 23.80 -1.56 16.93
C ILE A 514 23.67 -0.56 18.08
N ARG A 515 22.91 -0.92 19.11
CA ARG A 515 22.65 -0.07 20.26
C ARG A 515 22.73 -0.89 21.52
N GLU A 516 23.42 -0.35 22.52
CA GLU A 516 23.42 -0.91 23.87
C GLU A 516 22.03 -0.75 24.51
N ARG A 517 21.67 -1.71 25.36
CA ARG A 517 20.37 -1.83 26.01
C ARG A 517 20.52 -2.43 27.41
N GLU A 518 19.58 -2.10 28.28
CA GLU A 518 19.54 -2.63 29.65
C GLU A 518 19.09 -4.09 29.70
N ARG A 519 18.19 -4.50 28.79
CA ARG A 519 17.75 -5.90 28.66
C ARG A 519 18.67 -6.68 27.74
N LEU A 520 18.76 -7.99 27.96
CA LEU A 520 19.55 -8.88 27.12
C LEU A 520 19.06 -8.83 25.67
N ILE A 521 19.99 -8.58 24.75
CA ILE A 521 19.75 -8.54 23.31
C ILE A 521 20.42 -9.74 22.64
N LEU A 522 19.71 -10.40 21.74
CA LEU A 522 20.24 -11.50 20.94
C LEU A 522 20.65 -10.99 19.56
N ALA A 523 21.79 -11.47 19.07
CA ALA A 523 22.24 -11.27 17.69
C ALA A 523 22.44 -12.63 17.02
N LEU A 524 21.49 -13.02 16.18
CA LEU A 524 21.44 -14.33 15.53
C LEU A 524 22.05 -14.29 14.14
N PHE A 525 22.92 -15.23 13.84
CA PHE A 525 23.59 -15.33 12.56
C PHE A 525 23.39 -16.71 11.96
N ASP A 526 22.82 -16.76 10.76
CA ASP A 526 22.92 -17.93 9.92
C ASP A 526 24.38 -18.11 9.43
N MET A 527 24.80 -19.35 9.21
CA MET A 527 26.18 -19.66 8.81
C MET A 527 26.35 -19.70 7.29
N GLU A 528 25.54 -20.50 6.61
CA GLU A 528 25.72 -20.85 5.20
C GLU A 528 25.12 -19.79 4.28
N GLY A 529 25.94 -19.19 3.42
CA GLY A 529 25.54 -18.08 2.56
C GLY A 529 25.53 -16.72 3.26
N THR A 530 25.55 -16.71 4.60
CA THR A 530 25.62 -15.50 5.43
C THR A 530 27.05 -15.24 5.94
N ILE A 531 27.60 -16.06 6.84
CA ILE A 531 28.98 -15.91 7.36
C ILE A 531 30.01 -16.49 6.37
N LEU A 532 29.67 -17.65 5.79
CA LEU A 532 30.52 -18.43 4.90
C LEU A 532 29.81 -18.63 3.56
N PRO A 533 30.43 -18.32 2.41
CA PRO A 533 29.85 -18.59 1.10
C PRO A 533 30.01 -20.08 0.74
N SER A 534 29.33 -20.94 1.48
CA SER A 534 29.30 -22.39 1.34
C SER A 534 27.88 -22.92 1.55
N ASN A 535 27.65 -24.19 1.26
CA ASN A 535 26.43 -24.91 1.61
C ASN A 535 26.78 -26.31 2.14
N VAL A 536 25.78 -26.98 2.76
CA VAL A 536 25.96 -28.32 3.36
C VAL A 536 26.57 -29.35 2.40
N VAL A 537 26.28 -29.24 1.08
CA VAL A 537 26.81 -30.15 0.05
C VAL A 537 28.30 -29.92 -0.16
N GLU A 538 28.75 -28.68 -0.21
CA GLU A 538 30.15 -28.31 -0.40
C GLU A 538 31.01 -28.79 0.79
N SER A 539 30.51 -28.62 2.02
CA SER A 539 31.18 -29.10 3.24
C SER A 539 31.34 -30.64 3.28
N TYR A 540 30.31 -31.38 2.84
CA TYR A 540 30.39 -32.85 2.70
C TYR A 540 31.35 -33.29 1.59
N VAL A 541 31.33 -32.61 0.44
CA VAL A 541 32.23 -32.96 -0.67
C VAL A 541 33.68 -32.76 -0.24
N TRP A 542 34.00 -31.70 0.50
CA TRP A 542 35.33 -31.52 1.06
C TRP A 542 35.71 -32.62 2.03
N SER A 543 34.80 -33.04 2.91
CA SER A 543 35.12 -34.09 3.86
C SER A 543 35.36 -35.42 3.15
N ARG A 544 34.49 -35.82 2.24
CA ARG A 544 34.67 -37.09 1.50
C ARG A 544 35.93 -37.12 0.65
N MET A 545 36.29 -36.02 0.00
CA MET A 545 37.52 -35.97 -0.81
C MET A 545 38.79 -36.04 0.02
N ALA A 546 38.75 -35.56 1.26
CA ALA A 546 39.88 -35.68 2.15
C ALA A 546 39.98 -37.06 2.81
N ASP A 547 38.85 -37.76 2.97
CA ASP A 547 38.76 -39.11 3.55
C ASP A 547 39.06 -40.23 2.52
N LEU A 548 38.69 -40.01 1.25
CA LEU A 548 38.84 -41.01 0.19
C LEU A 548 40.15 -40.86 -0.59
N PRO A 549 40.76 -41.97 -1.05
CA PRO A 549 41.87 -41.90 -1.99
C PRO A 549 41.40 -41.33 -3.35
N TRP A 550 42.32 -40.68 -4.06
CA TRP A 550 42.03 -39.84 -5.22
C TRP A 550 41.38 -40.59 -6.40
N ASP A 551 41.59 -41.90 -6.50
CA ASP A 551 41.01 -42.80 -7.50
C ASP A 551 39.50 -43.05 -7.28
N GLN A 552 38.99 -42.82 -6.07
CA GLN A 552 37.59 -42.94 -5.71
C GLN A 552 36.81 -41.61 -5.78
N TRP A 553 37.49 -40.49 -6.04
CA TRP A 553 36.84 -39.18 -6.15
C TRP A 553 35.82 -39.09 -7.31
N PRO A 554 36.09 -39.61 -8.54
CA PRO A 554 35.17 -39.47 -9.65
C PRO A 554 33.83 -40.18 -9.42
N SER A 555 33.86 -41.39 -8.85
CA SER A 555 32.64 -42.16 -8.57
C SER A 555 31.79 -41.48 -7.49
N GLU A 556 32.41 -40.94 -6.44
CA GLU A 556 31.65 -40.23 -5.40
C GLU A 556 31.08 -38.90 -5.91
N LEU A 557 31.85 -38.15 -6.70
CA LEU A 557 31.34 -36.94 -7.34
C LEU A 557 30.13 -37.23 -8.22
N VAL A 558 30.19 -38.28 -9.06
CA VAL A 558 29.05 -38.70 -9.87
C VAL A 558 27.85 -39.07 -9.00
N SER A 559 28.07 -39.76 -7.88
CA SER A 559 27.00 -40.10 -6.94
C SER A 559 26.33 -38.87 -6.31
N VAL A 560 27.11 -37.84 -5.94
CA VAL A 560 26.61 -36.57 -5.38
C VAL A 560 25.88 -35.77 -6.45
N PHE A 561 26.53 -35.53 -7.59
CA PHE A 561 26.02 -34.66 -8.64
C PHE A 561 24.78 -35.27 -9.35
N SER A 562 24.70 -36.59 -9.52
CA SER A 562 23.53 -37.26 -10.13
C SER A 562 22.24 -37.10 -9.31
N ARG A 563 22.33 -36.89 -8.00
CA ARG A 563 21.18 -36.70 -7.09
C ARG A 563 20.86 -35.23 -6.79
N ILE A 564 21.60 -34.27 -7.37
CA ILE A 564 21.30 -32.84 -7.21
C ILE A 564 19.87 -32.48 -7.64
N PRO A 565 19.32 -32.98 -8.76
CA PRO A 565 17.95 -32.66 -9.14
C PRO A 565 16.92 -33.06 -8.07
N SER A 566 17.07 -34.26 -7.47
CA SER A 566 16.20 -34.71 -6.38
C SER A 566 16.39 -33.87 -5.11
N TYR A 567 17.62 -33.47 -4.79
CA TYR A 567 17.90 -32.60 -3.65
C TYR A 567 17.30 -31.21 -3.81
N LEU A 568 17.40 -30.62 -5.01
CA LEU A 568 16.79 -29.33 -5.32
C LEU A 568 15.26 -29.38 -5.29
N MET A 569 14.66 -30.50 -5.72
CA MET A 569 13.21 -30.71 -5.60
C MET A 569 12.76 -30.84 -4.15
N ALA A 570 13.45 -31.65 -3.34
CA ALA A 570 13.19 -31.79 -1.91
C ALA A 570 13.35 -30.45 -1.19
N ASP A 571 14.46 -29.75 -1.43
CA ASP A 571 14.75 -28.44 -0.83
C ASP A 571 13.75 -27.36 -1.25
N ARG A 572 13.15 -27.43 -2.45
CA ARG A 572 12.07 -26.52 -2.84
C ARG A 572 10.76 -26.79 -2.09
N ARG A 573 10.51 -28.02 -1.68
CA ARG A 573 9.29 -28.41 -0.93
C ARG A 573 9.46 -28.18 0.56
N ASP A 574 10.53 -28.72 1.13
CA ASP A 574 10.83 -28.70 2.56
C ASP A 574 12.36 -28.81 2.78
N ARG A 575 12.94 -27.82 3.45
CA ARG A 575 14.39 -27.78 3.74
C ARG A 575 14.82 -28.94 4.64
N GLY A 576 13.97 -29.39 5.56
CA GLY A 576 14.25 -30.48 6.49
C GLY A 576 14.25 -31.84 5.80
N GLU A 577 13.37 -32.08 4.83
CA GLU A 577 13.37 -33.28 3.99
C GLU A 577 14.66 -33.40 3.18
N PHE A 578 15.14 -32.29 2.61
CA PHE A 578 16.45 -32.23 1.98
C PHE A 578 17.56 -32.63 2.96
N LEU A 579 17.62 -32.02 4.15
CA LEU A 579 18.67 -32.33 5.13
C LEU A 579 18.63 -33.79 5.58
N ARG A 580 17.44 -34.33 5.85
CA ARG A 580 17.28 -35.75 6.22
C ARG A 580 17.79 -36.68 5.13
N THR A 581 17.47 -36.38 3.87
CA THR A 581 17.93 -37.18 2.72
C THR A 581 19.44 -37.01 2.49
N PHE A 582 19.96 -35.80 2.71
CA PHE A 582 21.36 -35.49 2.53
C PHE A 582 22.25 -36.14 3.60
N PHE A 583 21.86 -36.05 4.88
CA PHE A 583 22.63 -36.58 6.00
C PHE A 583 22.69 -38.11 6.06
N ARG A 584 21.84 -38.82 5.31
CA ARG A 584 22.00 -40.27 5.06
C ARG A 584 23.39 -40.64 4.58
N ARG A 585 24.06 -39.73 3.87
CA ARG A 585 25.40 -39.97 3.33
C ARG A 585 26.50 -40.09 4.39
N TYR A 586 26.21 -39.72 5.64
CA TYR A 586 27.14 -39.91 6.76
C TYR A 586 27.05 -41.31 7.37
N GLU A 587 26.09 -42.14 6.95
CA GLU A 587 25.95 -43.51 7.45
C GLU A 587 27.26 -44.31 7.34
N GLY A 588 27.68 -44.91 8.45
CA GLY A 588 28.89 -45.71 8.56
C GLY A 588 30.20 -44.90 8.70
N ALA A 589 30.16 -43.56 8.67
CA ALA A 589 31.34 -42.75 8.90
C ALA A 589 31.70 -42.72 10.41
N SER A 590 33.00 -42.87 10.73
CA SER A 590 33.47 -42.78 12.12
C SER A 590 33.48 -41.34 12.62
N VAL A 591 32.98 -41.12 13.84
CA VAL A 591 32.96 -39.80 14.47
C VAL A 591 34.39 -39.24 14.60
N GLU A 592 35.33 -40.03 15.14
CA GLU A 592 36.74 -39.62 15.29
C GLU A 592 37.44 -39.31 13.96
N GLY A 593 37.04 -39.98 12.88
CA GLY A 593 37.57 -39.72 11.55
C GLY A 593 37.09 -38.38 11.00
N ILE A 594 35.79 -38.10 11.10
CA ILE A 594 35.22 -36.81 10.68
C ILE A 594 35.75 -35.65 11.53
N ASP A 595 35.89 -35.84 12.83
CA ASP A 595 36.43 -34.81 13.73
C ASP A 595 37.88 -34.46 13.40
N ARG A 596 38.76 -35.46 13.28
CA ARG A 596 40.16 -35.22 12.86
C ARG A 596 40.24 -34.52 11.52
N LEU A 597 39.42 -34.97 10.57
CA LEU A 597 39.38 -34.38 9.25
C LEU A 597 38.94 -32.91 9.26
N VAL A 598 37.94 -32.58 10.08
CA VAL A 598 37.51 -31.19 10.23
C VAL A 598 38.64 -30.36 10.83
N ASP A 599 39.28 -30.84 11.89
CA ASP A 599 40.29 -30.10 12.63
C ASP A 599 41.59 -29.93 11.83
N GLU A 600 42.02 -30.94 11.08
CA GLU A 600 43.30 -30.94 10.34
C GLU A 600 43.20 -30.31 8.94
N VAL A 601 42.04 -30.39 8.28
CA VAL A 601 41.91 -30.05 6.85
C VAL A 601 40.82 -29.02 6.58
N VAL A 602 39.60 -29.22 7.09
CA VAL A 602 38.44 -28.40 6.71
C VAL A 602 38.45 -27.04 7.41
N ALA A 603 38.95 -26.97 8.66
CA ALA A 603 38.98 -25.76 9.47
C ALA A 603 39.77 -24.62 8.80
N GLU A 604 40.97 -24.90 8.28
CA GLU A 604 41.80 -23.90 7.59
C GLU A 604 41.05 -23.29 6.40
N PHE A 605 40.42 -24.14 5.60
CA PHE A 605 39.70 -23.73 4.41
C PHE A 605 38.44 -22.92 4.74
N MET A 606 37.68 -23.35 5.75
CA MET A 606 36.51 -22.62 6.22
C MET A 606 36.87 -21.22 6.71
N LEU A 607 37.90 -21.11 7.56
CA LEU A 607 38.35 -19.83 8.12
C LEU A 607 38.82 -18.86 7.04
N GLN A 608 39.49 -19.35 6.00
CA GLN A 608 39.91 -18.55 4.83
C GLN A 608 38.74 -17.98 4.02
N LYS A 609 37.58 -18.64 4.04
CA LYS A 609 36.38 -18.21 3.32
C LYS A 609 35.42 -17.35 4.16
N VAL A 610 35.64 -17.21 5.47
CA VAL A 610 34.77 -16.40 6.34
C VAL A 610 34.77 -14.95 5.89
N SER A 611 33.58 -14.35 5.82
CA SER A 611 33.43 -12.93 5.50
C SER A 611 34.02 -12.05 6.61
N ALA A 612 35.00 -11.21 6.25
CA ALA A 612 35.54 -10.20 7.15
C ALA A 612 34.46 -9.20 7.63
N ALA A 613 33.43 -8.94 6.81
CA ALA A 613 32.31 -8.10 7.19
C ALA A 613 31.42 -8.76 8.26
N ALA A 614 31.17 -10.07 8.12
CA ALA A 614 30.45 -10.84 9.12
C ALA A 614 31.18 -10.85 10.47
N VAL A 615 32.50 -11.12 10.46
CA VAL A 615 33.31 -11.12 11.69
C VAL A 615 33.31 -9.76 12.39
N ARG A 616 33.43 -8.67 11.63
CA ARG A 616 33.30 -7.31 12.19
C ARG A 616 31.94 -7.11 12.85
N ARG A 617 30.86 -7.50 12.17
CA ARG A 617 29.49 -7.34 12.70
C ARG A 617 29.25 -8.16 13.98
N ILE A 618 29.76 -9.38 14.04
CA ILE A 618 29.69 -10.24 15.23
C ILE A 618 30.43 -9.56 16.40
N ARG A 619 31.63 -9.03 16.15
CA ARG A 619 32.41 -8.31 17.17
C ARG A 619 31.72 -7.03 17.66
N GLU A 620 31.12 -6.25 16.76
CA GLU A 620 30.33 -5.06 17.12
C GLU A 620 29.18 -5.41 18.08
N HIS A 621 28.49 -6.54 17.83
CA HIS A 621 27.44 -7.02 18.73
C HIS A 621 27.98 -7.45 20.11
N ARG A 622 29.08 -8.20 20.15
CA ARG A 622 29.70 -8.58 21.44
C ARG A 622 30.18 -7.37 22.22
N GLN A 623 30.74 -6.37 21.55
CA GLN A 623 31.18 -5.11 22.17
C GLN A 623 30.02 -4.32 22.77
N ALA A 624 28.84 -4.36 22.13
CA ALA A 624 27.62 -3.75 22.65
C ALA A 624 26.93 -4.57 23.77
N GLY A 625 27.56 -5.66 24.24
CA GLY A 625 27.01 -6.53 25.29
C GLY A 625 25.91 -7.48 24.81
N HIS A 626 25.71 -7.63 23.49
CA HIS A 626 24.70 -8.55 22.97
C HIS A 626 25.22 -9.99 23.02
N ARG A 627 24.32 -10.94 23.26
CA ARG A 627 24.64 -12.36 23.15
C ARG A 627 24.57 -12.81 21.70
N THR A 628 25.70 -13.30 21.20
CA THR A 628 25.84 -13.75 19.82
C THR A 628 25.50 -15.23 19.68
N VAL A 629 24.60 -15.53 18.76
CA VAL A 629 24.07 -16.88 18.54
C VAL A 629 24.30 -17.27 17.08
N MET A 630 24.98 -18.37 16.82
CA MET A 630 25.04 -18.99 15.50
C MET A 630 23.98 -20.08 15.39
N ILE A 631 23.14 -20.00 14.36
CA ILE A 631 22.07 -20.95 14.09
C ILE A 631 22.21 -21.48 12.67
N THR A 632 22.45 -22.78 12.50
CA THR A 632 22.74 -23.35 11.17
C THR A 632 22.14 -24.74 10.98
N ALA A 633 21.99 -25.11 9.72
CA ALA A 633 21.57 -26.43 9.28
C ALA A 633 22.76 -27.39 9.08
N ALA A 634 24.00 -26.89 9.17
CA ALA A 634 25.20 -27.69 9.04
C ALA A 634 25.32 -28.70 10.19
N ALA A 635 25.99 -29.83 9.93
CA ALA A 635 26.28 -30.81 10.98
C ALA A 635 27.30 -30.27 11.98
N GLU A 636 27.12 -30.60 13.26
CA GLU A 636 27.90 -30.05 14.39
C GLU A 636 29.43 -30.03 14.21
N PRO A 637 30.10 -31.08 13.68
CA PRO A 637 31.55 -31.05 13.47
C PRO A 637 32.00 -29.85 12.64
N PHE A 638 31.28 -29.53 11.56
CA PHE A 638 31.64 -28.45 10.62
C PHE A 638 31.40 -27.05 11.18
N ILE A 639 30.82 -26.92 12.37
CA ILE A 639 30.56 -25.62 12.99
C ILE A 639 31.66 -25.27 14.00
N ARG A 640 32.33 -26.28 14.56
CA ARG A 640 33.38 -26.17 15.58
C ARG A 640 34.45 -25.13 15.26
N PRO A 641 34.97 -24.99 14.01
CA PRO A 641 35.98 -23.97 13.70
C PRO A 641 35.50 -22.53 13.91
N LEU A 642 34.20 -22.28 13.83
CA LEU A 642 33.59 -20.95 13.98
C LEU A 642 33.02 -20.71 15.38
N ALA A 643 32.88 -21.76 16.19
CA ALA A 643 32.28 -21.69 17.53
C ALA A 643 32.89 -20.61 18.44
N PRO A 644 34.21 -20.37 18.46
CA PRO A 644 34.81 -19.32 19.31
C PRO A 644 34.31 -17.89 19.05
N LEU A 645 33.72 -17.64 17.87
CA LEU A 645 33.17 -16.33 17.53
C LEU A 645 31.84 -16.05 18.25
N PHE A 646 31.15 -17.07 18.74
CA PHE A 646 29.79 -16.99 19.27
C PHE A 646 29.71 -17.42 20.73
N ASP A 647 28.69 -16.94 21.42
CA ASP A 647 28.40 -17.35 22.80
C ASP A 647 27.51 -18.61 22.82
N VAL A 648 26.67 -18.78 21.79
CA VAL A 648 25.79 -19.94 21.62
C VAL A 648 25.88 -20.44 20.18
N VAL A 649 26.00 -21.75 20.01
CA VAL A 649 26.13 -22.40 18.70
C VAL A 649 25.10 -23.53 18.58
N ILE A 650 24.36 -23.51 17.48
CA ILE A 650 23.28 -24.47 17.21
C ILE A 650 23.44 -25.01 15.81
N GLY A 651 23.62 -26.32 15.72
CA GLY A 651 23.78 -27.08 14.49
C GLY A 651 22.89 -28.31 14.45
N ALA A 652 22.91 -29.00 13.31
CA ALA A 652 22.28 -30.29 13.17
C ALA A 652 23.10 -31.38 13.90
N LYS A 653 22.48 -32.09 14.85
CA LYS A 653 23.09 -33.22 15.54
C LYS A 653 22.79 -34.52 14.79
N LEU A 654 23.84 -35.23 14.40
CA LEU A 654 23.74 -36.54 13.79
C LEU A 654 23.65 -37.62 14.88
N GLU A 655 22.82 -38.64 14.67
CA GLU A 655 22.73 -39.78 15.59
C GLU A 655 23.99 -40.65 15.48
N VAL A 656 24.51 -41.05 16.64
CA VAL A 656 25.74 -41.85 16.76
C VAL A 656 25.41 -43.16 17.48
N ARG A 657 25.91 -44.27 16.94
CA ARG A 657 25.87 -45.59 17.57
C ARG A 657 27.23 -46.26 17.42
N ASP A 658 27.79 -46.77 18.52
CA ASP A 658 29.09 -47.46 18.55
C ASP A 658 30.24 -46.66 17.89
N GLY A 659 30.25 -45.34 18.05
CA GLY A 659 31.26 -44.44 17.47
C GLY A 659 31.10 -44.17 15.96
N LEU A 660 30.03 -44.64 15.34
CA LEU A 660 29.69 -44.45 13.93
C LEU A 660 28.41 -43.61 13.78
N TYR A 661 28.35 -42.78 12.74
CA TYR A 661 27.13 -42.08 12.37
C TYR A 661 26.12 -43.05 11.74
N THR A 662 24.86 -42.99 12.17
CA THR A 662 23.77 -43.85 11.65
C THR A 662 23.15 -43.31 10.35
N GLY A 663 23.50 -42.08 9.96
CA GLY A 663 22.87 -41.35 8.86
C GLY A 663 21.49 -40.76 9.19
N TYR A 664 21.00 -40.93 10.43
CA TYR A 664 19.83 -40.23 10.97
C TYR A 664 20.26 -38.98 11.75
N LEU A 665 19.33 -38.04 11.93
CA LEU A 665 19.51 -36.92 12.86
C LEU A 665 19.09 -37.35 14.27
N ALA A 666 19.84 -36.93 15.30
CA ALA A 666 19.51 -37.19 16.70
C ALA A 666 18.27 -36.41 17.16
N GLU A 667 18.00 -35.27 16.53
CA GLU A 667 16.84 -34.41 16.79
C GLU A 667 16.28 -33.83 15.48
N PRO A 668 15.02 -33.38 15.44
CA PRO A 668 14.48 -32.71 14.26
C PRO A 668 15.36 -31.51 13.85
N PRO A 669 15.69 -31.35 12.56
CA PRO A 669 16.59 -30.29 12.13
C PRO A 669 15.97 -28.91 12.36
N LEU A 670 16.76 -27.97 12.88
CA LEU A 670 16.31 -26.61 13.16
C LEU A 670 16.32 -25.76 11.87
N VAL A 671 15.26 -25.87 11.07
CA VAL A 671 15.10 -25.16 9.79
C VAL A 671 13.74 -24.52 9.66
N GLY A 672 13.65 -23.48 8.82
CA GLY A 672 12.38 -22.80 8.56
C GLY A 672 11.79 -22.18 9.83
N GLU A 673 10.50 -22.37 10.00
CA GLU A 673 9.71 -21.99 11.19
C GLU A 673 10.28 -22.46 12.52
N ALA A 674 10.93 -23.63 12.57
CA ALA A 674 11.48 -24.17 13.80
C ALA A 674 12.54 -23.22 14.38
N ARG A 675 13.32 -22.52 13.54
CA ARG A 675 14.30 -21.50 13.97
C ARG A 675 13.62 -20.33 14.69
N GLY A 676 12.50 -19.84 14.15
CA GLY A 676 11.73 -18.76 14.75
C GLY A 676 11.07 -19.16 16.07
N ALA A 677 10.52 -20.38 16.14
CA ALA A 677 9.94 -20.92 17.37
C ALA A 677 10.99 -21.12 18.47
N TRP A 678 12.13 -21.71 18.10
CA TRP A 678 13.27 -21.88 19.01
C TRP A 678 13.77 -20.54 19.55
N LEU A 679 13.93 -19.53 18.69
CA LEU A 679 14.35 -18.20 19.12
C LEU A 679 13.39 -17.58 20.14
N ARG A 680 12.08 -17.67 19.92
CA ARG A 680 11.10 -17.15 20.89
C ARG A 680 11.21 -17.84 22.25
N ARG A 681 11.35 -19.17 22.24
CA ARG A 681 11.52 -19.92 23.48
C ARG A 681 12.85 -19.59 24.18
N TYR A 682 13.93 -19.49 23.43
CA TYR A 682 15.25 -19.14 23.97
C TYR A 682 15.24 -17.73 24.58
N ALA A 683 14.65 -16.76 23.88
CA ALA A 683 14.52 -15.40 24.40
C ALA A 683 13.67 -15.32 25.67
N GLU A 684 12.57 -16.08 25.75
CA GLU A 684 11.76 -16.18 26.96
C GLU A 684 12.57 -16.72 28.16
N LEU A 685 13.31 -17.82 27.96
CA LEU A 685 14.10 -18.46 29.01
C LEU A 685 15.26 -17.58 29.50
N GLU A 686 15.87 -16.80 28.60
CA GLU A 686 17.01 -15.94 28.92
C GLU A 686 16.58 -14.50 29.29
N GLY A 687 15.28 -14.18 29.29
CA GLY A 687 14.78 -12.84 29.55
C GLY A 687 15.20 -11.81 28.49
N ALA A 688 15.41 -12.24 27.24
CA ALA A 688 15.87 -11.39 26.15
C ALA A 688 14.72 -10.68 25.41
N ASP A 689 14.95 -9.45 24.96
CA ASP A 689 13.96 -8.68 24.21
C ASP A 689 14.11 -8.88 22.70
N LEU A 690 13.17 -9.59 22.07
CA LEU A 690 13.18 -9.82 20.64
C LEU A 690 12.91 -8.56 19.80
N LYS A 691 12.21 -7.56 20.33
CA LYS A 691 11.93 -6.30 19.62
C LYS A 691 13.22 -5.51 19.38
N ASP A 692 14.18 -5.61 20.29
CA ASP A 692 15.49 -4.97 20.14
C ASP A 692 16.58 -5.94 19.64
N SER A 693 16.27 -7.23 19.47
CA SER A 693 17.18 -8.26 18.93
C SER A 693 17.36 -8.19 17.42
N TYR A 694 18.40 -8.88 16.92
CA TYR A 694 18.88 -8.85 15.54
C TYR A 694 18.95 -10.26 14.97
N ALA A 695 18.68 -10.40 13.66
CA ALA A 695 18.87 -11.64 12.94
C ALA A 695 19.45 -11.37 11.55
N TYR A 696 20.45 -12.16 11.16
CA TYR A 696 21.20 -12.04 9.91
C TYR A 696 21.04 -13.33 9.10
N ALA A 697 20.45 -13.24 7.90
CA ALA A 697 20.25 -14.40 7.02
C ALA A 697 20.18 -14.03 5.52
N ASP A 698 20.48 -15.01 4.65
CA ASP A 698 20.56 -14.85 3.19
C ASP A 698 19.47 -15.59 2.39
N SER A 699 18.65 -16.38 3.07
CA SER A 699 17.74 -17.33 2.44
C SER A 699 16.30 -17.11 2.87
N HIS A 700 15.37 -17.27 1.94
CA HIS A 700 13.93 -17.19 2.23
C HIS A 700 13.46 -18.26 3.22
N SER A 701 14.21 -19.34 3.41
CA SER A 701 13.98 -20.32 4.49
C SER A 701 14.01 -19.68 5.88
N ASP A 702 14.78 -18.60 6.06
CA ASP A 702 14.98 -17.95 7.36
C ASP A 702 14.00 -16.79 7.59
N LEU A 703 12.96 -16.70 6.76
CA LEU A 703 11.94 -15.66 6.89
C LEU A 703 11.28 -15.66 8.26
N ALA A 704 11.02 -16.83 8.84
CA ALA A 704 10.43 -16.94 10.18
C ALA A 704 11.38 -16.42 11.27
N LEU A 705 12.68 -16.68 11.14
CA LEU A 705 13.72 -16.16 12.03
C LEU A 705 13.81 -14.62 11.93
N LEU A 706 13.87 -14.08 10.72
CA LEU A 706 13.91 -12.63 10.48
C LEU A 706 12.64 -11.93 10.99
N ARG A 707 11.46 -12.55 10.85
CA ARG A 707 10.20 -11.99 11.36
C ARG A 707 10.08 -12.00 12.88
N ALA A 708 10.86 -12.84 13.56
CA ALA A 708 10.78 -12.97 15.01
C ALA A 708 11.51 -11.84 15.76
N VAL A 709 12.38 -11.08 15.10
CA VAL A 709 13.15 -9.98 15.69
C VAL A 709 12.68 -8.62 15.20
N GLY A 710 12.91 -7.55 15.97
CA GLY A 710 12.63 -6.18 15.51
C GLY A 710 13.71 -5.57 14.62
N ASN A 711 14.93 -6.12 14.59
CA ASN A 711 16.02 -5.66 13.72
C ASN A 711 16.51 -6.76 12.74
N PRO A 712 15.67 -7.19 11.77
CA PRO A 712 16.09 -8.14 10.74
C PRO A 712 17.06 -7.52 9.76
N VAL A 713 18.12 -8.25 9.40
CA VAL A 713 19.14 -7.85 8.44
C VAL A 713 19.29 -8.94 7.39
N VAL A 714 19.11 -8.56 6.14
CA VAL A 714 19.19 -9.48 5.02
C VAL A 714 20.58 -9.39 4.40
N VAL A 715 21.28 -10.50 4.32
CA VAL A 715 22.66 -10.56 3.85
C VAL A 715 22.69 -11.27 2.50
N SER A 716 23.28 -10.66 1.46
CA SER A 716 23.52 -11.33 0.16
C SER A 716 22.34 -12.17 -0.39
N PRO A 717 21.07 -11.69 -0.35
CA PRO A 717 19.90 -12.57 -0.40
C PRO A 717 19.67 -13.28 -1.74
N ASP A 718 18.92 -14.38 -1.67
CA ASP A 718 18.22 -14.95 -2.83
C ASP A 718 17.11 -14.03 -3.38
N ALA A 719 16.55 -14.39 -4.54
CA ALA A 719 15.54 -13.56 -5.20
C ALA A 719 14.25 -13.38 -4.36
N ALA A 720 13.82 -14.43 -3.64
CA ALA A 720 12.58 -14.40 -2.86
C ALA A 720 12.73 -13.52 -1.61
N LEU A 721 13.80 -13.73 -0.83
CA LEU A 721 14.11 -12.92 0.35
C LEU A 721 14.40 -11.46 -0.03
N LEU A 722 15.05 -11.20 -1.17
CA LEU A 722 15.29 -9.84 -1.65
C LEU A 722 13.97 -9.06 -1.85
N ARG A 723 12.95 -9.70 -2.42
CA ARG A 723 11.63 -9.08 -2.61
C ARG A 723 10.96 -8.80 -1.26
N VAL A 724 11.03 -9.73 -0.31
CA VAL A 724 10.51 -9.52 1.05
C VAL A 724 11.23 -8.37 1.75
N ALA A 725 12.56 -8.34 1.69
CA ALA A 725 13.39 -7.31 2.30
C ALA A 725 13.05 -5.91 1.77
N LYS A 726 12.91 -5.76 0.44
CA LYS A 726 12.50 -4.50 -0.18
C LYS A 726 11.10 -4.07 0.25
N ARG A 727 10.14 -5.01 0.28
CA ARG A 727 8.75 -4.74 0.67
C ARG A 727 8.64 -4.29 2.12
N ARG A 728 9.36 -4.96 3.02
CA ARG A 728 9.40 -4.66 4.47
C ARG A 728 10.43 -3.59 4.87
N ARG A 729 11.19 -3.06 3.90
CA ARG A 729 12.28 -2.09 4.10
C ARG A 729 13.34 -2.56 5.10
N TRP A 730 13.67 -3.85 5.05
CA TRP A 730 14.77 -4.38 5.86
C TRP A 730 16.13 -3.93 5.29
N PRO A 731 17.12 -3.64 6.14
CA PRO A 731 18.52 -3.48 5.75
C PRO A 731 18.99 -4.65 4.89
N ILE A 732 19.68 -4.35 3.79
CA ILE A 732 20.33 -5.34 2.94
C ILE A 732 21.84 -5.07 2.94
N GLU A 733 22.63 -6.02 3.40
CA GLU A 733 24.09 -5.97 3.38
C GLU A 733 24.67 -6.96 2.36
N ASP A 734 25.83 -6.63 1.80
CA ASP A 734 26.56 -7.50 0.86
C ASP A 734 27.86 -7.92 1.51
N TRP A 735 27.89 -9.16 2.01
CA TRP A 735 29.05 -9.75 2.68
C TRP A 735 29.78 -10.63 1.66
N GLY A 736 30.49 -9.99 0.73
CA GLY A 736 31.28 -10.67 -0.30
C GLY A 736 32.60 -11.25 0.23
N MET A 737 33.24 -12.11 -0.58
CA MET A 737 34.58 -12.65 -0.28
C MET A 737 35.65 -11.54 -0.25
N SER A 738 36.66 -11.72 0.59
CA SER A 738 37.99 -11.14 0.37
C SER A 738 38.49 -11.60 -1.01
N GLY A 739 38.81 -10.65 -1.91
CA GLY A 739 39.30 -10.98 -3.25
C GLY A 739 40.61 -11.76 -3.19
N GLY A 740 40.77 -12.79 -4.04
CA GLY A 740 42.06 -13.48 -4.27
C GLY A 740 42.08 -15.00 -4.08
N MET A 741 41.01 -15.64 -3.61
CA MET A 741 41.01 -17.09 -3.33
C MET A 741 40.23 -17.90 -4.38
N PRO A 742 40.76 -19.04 -4.89
CA PRO A 742 40.05 -19.89 -5.83
C PRO A 742 38.76 -20.45 -5.22
N ARG A 743 37.67 -20.49 -6.01
CA ARG A 743 36.33 -20.95 -5.56
C ARG A 743 36.33 -22.38 -5.01
N VAL A 744 37.23 -23.22 -5.52
CA VAL A 744 37.44 -24.61 -5.10
C VAL A 744 38.94 -24.82 -4.96
N ARG A 745 39.40 -25.17 -3.75
CA ARG A 745 40.75 -25.68 -3.49
C ARG A 745 40.53 -27.05 -2.86
N PHE A 746 40.82 -28.12 -3.60
CA PHE A 746 40.70 -29.45 -3.05
C PHE A 746 41.81 -29.67 -2.01
N PRO A 747 41.53 -30.40 -0.92
CA PRO A 747 42.56 -30.88 -0.01
C PRO A 747 43.72 -31.50 -0.79
N LYS A 748 44.97 -31.27 -0.36
CA LYS A 748 46.05 -32.12 -0.86
C LYS A 748 45.74 -33.54 -0.36
N PRO A 749 45.66 -34.55 -1.23
CA PRO A 749 45.33 -35.90 -0.81
C PRO A 749 46.35 -36.34 0.24
N VAL A 750 45.87 -36.99 1.31
CA VAL A 750 46.74 -37.62 2.30
C VAL A 750 47.56 -38.67 1.56
N ARG A 751 48.87 -38.43 1.38
CA ARG A 751 49.79 -39.48 0.95
C ARG A 751 49.90 -40.46 2.12
N ARG A 752 49.17 -41.57 2.03
CA ARG A 752 49.52 -42.78 2.78
C ARG A 752 50.67 -43.49 2.10
#